data_AF-A0A1F8EHQ8-F1
#
_entry.id   AF-A0A1F8EHQ8-F1
#
_cell.length_a   1.000
_cell.length_b   1.000
_cell.length_c   1.000
_cell.angle_alpha   90.00
_cell.angle_beta   90.00
_cell.angle_gamma   90.00
#
_symmetry.space_group_name_H-M   'P 1'
#
loop_
_entity.id
_entity.type
_entity.pdbx_description
1 polymer ?
#
loop_
_entity_poly.entity_id
_entity_poly.type
_entity_poly.pdbx_seq_one_letter_code
_entity_poly.pdbx_strand_id
1 'polypeptide(L)'
;MAIITSDTYLDGGTARTAGEVWTCNGGILTIRTDTRWHANSPASMTGTLGSVTISATLGGGYYIDATNVRWLAITGGSGTATIGDTISQGGVSGYFLGYWASLTSAPSATIGATGFIKLREVTGGAFSAGALTFSGSGAATAAGADVTGWIEVVQDQATAITVPRLGKFQTRGDWFYLDNTTGAANQQIQIPTDGSATAYVPAVWIETSSGSNVYEIYPAIYAAAMITTNLGTDARSKFVCMETNGNIRIGHNGTTSVGYVPSSGCKVRIPNILGRQCATGTRATNAIPNAIVGTRPDFTTTSAGAIDMEYFMNDWYMYFLQPYQVRAYHMATFERFLLSEVATALDIDDCGVGHSASYDVRAFNATSCFAGGTVQNSKFQRVSSGSSDHSFELLYSSGITVSNVYSGIITFARSTGMSFQSTQCSDITYSNCYSYNQAIQFTTSFDCTVNDCDHCDRYVGTTNTTGIYAVYILASSDNILVDGVTFGYQGTIANVHPYLGIFNVGQSSNIKLRNVGTRTTALSGGSANSPAYIYVSAGNNNTVKLQRIYMTPTRTGVISTLNSDKNMTYEHVYGDMGDTMVLASLNSVAKNCGGTTSVTGQASVYGTHFWDAFTSDTVGRVTLPMNEQTTETTSLVTIVAGTPKFTSAGQLTMQSVNDEIIIEQSYFVKGCTALTNTAPIVSGTNVTYVSGPDWGNHDIYYQIDTGSGYGGTWKDLTAANLSGETISASTGFKLKYRIVCDTASTTNAITYIRITTNSTLASQTDNLYPLETVTVSVTAKDAITFVAIENARVFLEADTGGALPAEESVTTITRSGSTASVAHTAHGMSAGQKVVIRGAVEYEYNGAFVISNVTTNAYDYTLTGTPTTPATGTITATALIMTGVTNASGVYSESLEISGDQPVFGKIRRASTGTKYQTGTIVGTITSTGLDNTTLLIPDE
;
A
#
# COMPACT_ATOMS: atom_id res chain seq x y z
N MET A 1 50.77 -4.85 -4.09
CA MET A 1 49.75 -4.96 -3.03
C MET A 1 50.08 -3.91 -2.01
N ALA A 2 49.18 -2.96 -1.79
CA ALA A 2 49.34 -1.90 -0.78
C ALA A 2 48.69 -2.33 0.54
N ILE A 3 49.38 -2.10 1.65
CA ILE A 3 48.87 -2.37 3.00
C ILE A 3 48.62 -1.02 3.70
N ILE A 4 47.39 -0.78 4.12
CA ILE A 4 46.93 0.47 4.71
C ILE A 4 46.80 0.27 6.22
N THR A 5 47.76 0.79 6.98
CA THR A 5 47.79 0.69 8.46
C THR A 5 47.38 1.99 9.16
N SER A 6 47.25 3.08 8.41
CA SER A 6 46.71 4.37 8.82
C SER A 6 45.92 4.96 7.64
N ASP A 7 45.01 5.90 7.91
CA ASP A 7 44.20 6.53 6.88
C ASP A 7 45.07 7.11 5.75
N THR A 8 44.74 6.73 4.53
CA THR A 8 45.58 6.96 3.35
C THR A 8 44.71 7.36 2.17
N TYR A 9 45.07 8.47 1.51
CA TYR A 9 44.50 8.83 0.23
C TYR A 9 45.15 8.04 -0.90
N LEU A 10 44.35 7.63 -1.90
CA LEU A 10 44.85 7.00 -3.13
C LEU A 10 46.03 7.78 -3.72
N ASP A 11 45.94 9.11 -3.72
CA ASP A 11 46.91 10.02 -4.30
C ASP A 11 47.85 10.68 -3.28
N GLY A 12 48.00 10.11 -2.08
CA GLY A 12 48.83 10.64 -0.98
C GLY A 12 50.36 10.53 -1.15
N GLY A 13 50.89 10.66 -2.36
CA GLY A 13 52.34 10.72 -2.63
C GLY A 13 53.05 9.39 -2.87
N THR A 14 52.31 8.27 -2.93
CA THR A 14 52.86 6.96 -3.31
C THR A 14 52.44 6.62 -4.74
N ALA A 15 53.41 6.36 -5.62
CA ALA A 15 53.15 5.91 -7.00
C ALA A 15 52.37 4.59 -7.00
N ARG A 16 51.30 4.53 -7.79
CA ARG A 16 50.37 3.38 -7.85
C ARG A 16 50.68 2.47 -9.03
N THR A 17 50.16 1.24 -8.95
CA THR A 17 50.28 0.24 -10.03
C THR A 17 48.90 -0.08 -10.62
N ALA A 18 48.86 -0.51 -11.89
CA ALA A 18 47.61 -0.87 -12.55
C ALA A 18 47.00 -2.14 -11.92
N GLY A 19 45.71 -2.11 -11.55
CA GLY A 19 45.04 -3.21 -10.86
C GLY A 19 45.60 -3.50 -9.47
N GLU A 20 46.08 -2.47 -8.76
CA GLU A 20 46.69 -2.64 -7.44
C GLU A 20 45.70 -3.27 -6.45
N VAL A 21 46.13 -4.35 -5.78
CA VAL A 21 45.37 -5.00 -4.71
C VAL A 21 45.63 -4.29 -3.38
N TRP A 22 44.59 -4.07 -2.59
CA TRP A 22 44.64 -3.30 -1.35
C TRP A 22 44.24 -4.15 -0.14
N THR A 23 44.98 -3.99 0.95
CA THR A 23 44.66 -4.57 2.24
C THR A 23 44.56 -3.48 3.30
N CYS A 24 43.36 -3.24 3.84
CA CYS A 24 43.12 -2.24 4.88
C CYS A 24 43.23 -2.90 6.27
N ASN A 25 44.35 -2.67 6.96
CA ASN A 25 44.69 -3.23 8.26
C ASN A 25 44.59 -2.16 9.35
N GLY A 26 43.36 -1.74 9.66
CA GLY A 26 43.07 -0.71 10.66
C GLY A 26 43.05 0.73 10.13
N GLY A 27 43.60 0.99 8.93
CA GLY A 27 43.48 2.27 8.25
C GLY A 27 42.37 2.29 7.19
N ILE A 28 41.95 3.50 6.78
CA ILE A 28 40.96 3.72 5.72
C ILE A 28 41.66 4.09 4.41
N LEU A 29 41.34 3.39 3.32
CA LEU A 29 41.68 3.83 1.96
C LEU A 29 40.60 4.81 1.46
N THR A 30 41.00 6.05 1.16
CA THR A 30 40.09 7.08 0.66
C THR A 30 40.39 7.45 -0.79
N ILE A 31 39.39 7.33 -1.66
CA ILE A 31 39.41 7.73 -3.08
C ILE A 31 38.67 9.05 -3.21
N ARG A 32 39.37 10.09 -3.67
CA ARG A 32 38.85 11.46 -3.78
C ARG A 32 39.27 12.17 -5.07
N THR A 33 39.51 11.37 -6.10
CA THR A 33 40.00 11.72 -7.43
C THR A 33 39.72 10.55 -8.37
N ASP A 34 39.83 10.76 -9.69
CA ASP A 34 39.73 9.68 -10.67
C ASP A 34 40.84 8.64 -10.46
N THR A 35 40.52 7.34 -10.53
CA THR A 35 41.54 6.29 -10.30
C THR A 35 42.60 6.23 -11.39
N ARG A 36 42.21 6.59 -12.63
CA ARG A 36 43.10 6.59 -13.81
C ARG A 36 43.91 7.86 -13.99
N TRP A 37 43.57 8.93 -13.27
CA TRP A 37 44.17 10.23 -13.44
C TRP A 37 44.30 10.97 -12.12
N HIS A 38 45.51 10.93 -11.57
CA HIS A 38 45.89 11.68 -10.38
C HIS A 38 47.42 11.80 -10.33
N ALA A 39 47.97 12.58 -9.39
CA ALA A 39 49.41 12.86 -9.32
C ALA A 39 50.30 11.61 -9.21
N ASN A 40 49.71 10.48 -8.80
CA ASN A 40 50.41 9.21 -8.55
C ASN A 40 49.84 8.05 -9.39
N SER A 41 49.01 8.32 -10.39
CA SER A 41 48.36 7.28 -11.19
C SER A 41 49.37 6.57 -12.09
N PRO A 42 49.16 5.28 -12.40
CA PRO A 42 49.90 4.60 -13.47
C PRO A 42 49.81 5.37 -14.78
N ALA A 43 50.88 5.29 -15.59
CA ALA A 43 50.92 5.92 -16.89
C ALA A 43 49.82 5.36 -17.83
N SER A 44 49.53 6.11 -18.90
CA SER A 44 48.64 5.70 -19.98
C SER A 44 47.21 5.36 -19.52
N MET A 45 46.71 6.05 -18.49
CA MET A 45 45.37 5.87 -17.93
C MET A 45 45.07 4.45 -17.45
N THR A 46 46.08 3.70 -17.00
CA THR A 46 45.91 2.30 -16.55
C THR A 46 45.61 2.17 -15.06
N GLY A 47 45.40 3.29 -14.35
CA GLY A 47 45.08 3.33 -12.92
C GLY A 47 43.71 2.76 -12.57
N THR A 48 43.68 1.48 -12.21
CA THR A 48 42.47 0.77 -11.78
C THR A 48 42.73 0.07 -10.46
N LEU A 49 41.66 -0.19 -9.72
CA LEU A 49 41.72 -0.90 -8.45
C LEU A 49 41.56 -2.41 -8.70
N GLY A 50 42.39 -3.20 -8.05
CA GLY A 50 42.18 -4.64 -7.90
C GLY A 50 41.23 -4.94 -6.73
N SER A 51 41.33 -6.14 -6.16
CA SER A 51 40.54 -6.47 -4.96
C SER A 51 40.93 -5.58 -3.77
N VAL A 52 39.93 -5.19 -2.97
CA VAL A 52 40.12 -4.43 -1.73
C VAL A 52 39.66 -5.30 -0.57
N THR A 53 40.57 -5.65 0.33
CA THR A 53 40.28 -6.50 1.49
C THR A 53 40.46 -5.73 2.78
N ILE A 54 39.40 -5.54 3.55
CA ILE A 54 39.49 -4.98 4.90
C ILE A 54 39.78 -6.10 5.89
N SER A 55 40.64 -5.83 6.87
CA SER A 55 41.06 -6.79 7.89
C SER A 55 39.89 -7.19 8.77
N ALA A 56 39.66 -8.50 8.90
CA ALA A 56 38.66 -9.03 9.83
C ALA A 56 39.05 -8.82 11.31
N THR A 57 40.35 -8.67 11.61
CA THR A 57 40.87 -8.53 12.98
C THR A 57 41.17 -7.10 13.38
N LEU A 58 41.62 -6.27 12.43
CA LEU A 58 42.01 -4.88 12.70
C LEU A 58 40.97 -3.86 12.21
N GLY A 59 40.00 -4.29 11.41
CA GLY A 59 39.06 -3.37 10.76
C GLY A 59 39.74 -2.48 9.73
N GLY A 60 39.20 -1.28 9.55
CA GLY A 60 39.60 -0.31 8.54
C GLY A 60 38.43 0.06 7.64
N GLY A 61 38.70 0.65 6.49
CA GLY A 61 37.62 1.07 5.60
C GLY A 61 38.04 1.30 4.16
N TYR A 62 37.05 1.33 3.29
CA TYR A 62 37.17 1.75 1.90
C TYR A 62 36.14 2.84 1.63
N TYR A 63 36.64 4.06 1.42
CA TYR A 63 35.83 5.26 1.34
C TYR A 63 36.01 5.97 -0.01
N ILE A 64 34.92 6.26 -0.70
CA ILE A 64 34.91 7.04 -1.93
C ILE A 64 34.23 8.38 -1.64
N ASP A 65 34.96 9.49 -1.79
CA ASP A 65 34.53 10.82 -1.41
C ASP A 65 34.70 11.82 -2.56
N ALA A 66 33.56 12.27 -3.11
CA ALA A 66 33.50 13.30 -4.14
C ALA A 66 32.91 14.62 -3.63
N THR A 67 32.68 14.78 -2.32
CA THR A 67 32.01 15.96 -1.73
C THR A 67 32.74 17.27 -2.04
N ASN A 68 34.08 17.23 -2.06
CA ASN A 68 34.92 18.37 -2.31
C ASN A 68 35.42 18.49 -3.75
N VAL A 69 34.90 17.67 -4.68
CA VAL A 69 35.30 17.70 -6.09
C VAL A 69 34.45 18.70 -6.86
N ARG A 70 35.12 19.60 -7.57
CA ARG A 70 34.53 20.72 -8.28
C ARG A 70 35.02 20.71 -9.73
N TRP A 71 34.26 21.35 -10.61
CA TRP A 71 34.70 21.63 -11.96
C TRP A 71 34.34 23.05 -12.37
N LEU A 72 35.17 23.59 -13.25
CA LEU A 72 35.14 25.00 -13.65
C LEU A 72 35.29 25.08 -15.16
N ALA A 73 34.25 25.58 -15.82
CA ALA A 73 34.30 25.88 -17.25
C ALA A 73 35.29 27.03 -17.53
N ILE A 74 36.02 26.95 -18.64
CA ILE A 74 36.98 27.96 -19.06
C ILE A 74 36.68 28.50 -20.46
N THR A 75 36.97 29.78 -20.68
CA THR A 75 36.83 30.47 -21.99
C THR A 75 38.16 30.86 -22.62
N GLY A 76 39.26 30.65 -21.91
CA GLY A 76 40.62 30.81 -22.41
C GLY A 76 41.56 29.94 -21.59
N GLY A 77 42.56 29.33 -22.22
CA GLY A 77 43.53 28.49 -21.53
C GLY A 77 44.73 28.16 -22.41
N SER A 78 45.88 27.98 -21.77
CA SER A 78 47.13 27.63 -22.44
C SER A 78 48.15 27.02 -21.46
N GLY A 79 49.19 26.43 -22.04
CA GLY A 79 50.30 25.84 -21.28
C GLY A 79 49.96 24.46 -20.69
N THR A 80 50.87 23.98 -19.85
CA THR A 80 50.76 22.69 -19.16
C THR A 80 50.82 22.96 -17.66
N ALA A 81 49.81 22.45 -16.94
CA ALA A 81 49.77 22.45 -15.48
C ALA A 81 50.16 21.06 -14.97
N THR A 82 50.62 20.99 -13.72
CA THR A 82 50.91 19.73 -13.05
C THR A 82 49.76 19.39 -12.12
N ILE A 83 49.32 18.13 -12.09
CA ILE A 83 48.31 17.69 -11.11
C ILE A 83 48.82 18.02 -9.70
N GLY A 84 48.00 18.70 -8.92
CA GLY A 84 48.35 19.24 -7.61
C GLY A 84 48.87 20.66 -7.58
N ASP A 85 48.99 21.33 -8.73
CA ASP A 85 49.12 22.79 -8.75
C ASP A 85 47.97 23.45 -8.01
N THR A 86 48.29 24.49 -7.24
CA THR A 86 47.28 25.37 -6.64
C THR A 86 46.77 26.33 -7.69
N ILE A 87 45.45 26.34 -7.91
CA ILE A 87 44.76 27.34 -8.71
C ILE A 87 44.19 28.38 -7.77
N SER A 88 44.39 29.66 -8.08
CA SER A 88 43.93 30.77 -7.23
C SER A 88 43.30 31.90 -8.04
N GLN A 89 42.31 32.56 -7.43
CA GLN A 89 41.67 33.77 -7.92
C GLN A 89 41.30 34.65 -6.72
N GLY A 90 42.05 35.72 -6.50
CA GLY A 90 41.87 36.54 -5.30
C GLY A 90 42.10 35.71 -4.04
N GLY A 91 41.09 35.66 -3.15
CA GLY A 91 41.13 34.86 -1.92
C GLY A 91 40.69 33.40 -2.07
N VAL A 92 40.26 32.98 -3.26
CA VAL A 92 39.78 31.62 -3.54
C VAL A 92 40.94 30.76 -4.03
N SER A 93 41.03 29.52 -3.57
CA SER A 93 42.04 28.55 -4.03
C SER A 93 41.50 27.13 -4.14
N GLY A 94 42.10 26.29 -4.99
CA GLY A 94 41.77 24.87 -5.13
C GLY A 94 42.91 24.04 -5.72
N TYR A 95 42.86 22.72 -5.52
CA TYR A 95 43.85 21.75 -5.99
C TYR A 95 43.50 21.28 -7.41
N PHE A 96 44.41 21.45 -8.38
CA PHE A 96 44.20 21.03 -9.77
C PHE A 96 44.21 19.50 -9.94
N LEU A 97 43.13 18.94 -10.48
CA LEU A 97 43.03 17.51 -10.81
C LEU A 97 43.29 17.21 -12.29
N GLY A 98 43.03 18.16 -13.19
CA GLY A 98 43.26 18.00 -14.62
C GLY A 98 42.38 18.90 -15.46
N TYR A 99 42.56 18.82 -16.78
CA TYR A 99 41.76 19.49 -17.80
C TYR A 99 41.05 18.49 -18.72
N TRP A 100 39.81 18.80 -19.08
CA TRP A 100 38.95 18.05 -20.00
C TRP A 100 38.43 18.98 -21.09
N ALA A 101 38.68 18.65 -22.36
CA ALA A 101 38.18 19.46 -23.49
C ALA A 101 36.65 19.37 -23.65
N SER A 102 36.05 18.25 -23.24
CA SER A 102 34.62 17.99 -23.17
C SER A 102 34.35 16.93 -22.09
N LEU A 103 33.08 16.69 -21.75
CA LEU A 103 32.69 15.59 -20.85
C LEU A 103 33.13 14.20 -21.34
N THR A 104 33.33 14.04 -22.66
CA THR A 104 33.77 12.78 -23.27
C THR A 104 35.27 12.68 -23.50
N SER A 105 36.01 13.76 -23.28
CA SER A 105 37.44 13.79 -23.56
C SER A 105 38.21 13.05 -22.47
N ALA A 106 39.34 12.44 -22.84
CA ALA A 106 40.30 11.96 -21.86
C ALA A 106 40.91 13.14 -21.08
N PRO A 107 41.26 12.95 -19.80
CA PRO A 107 42.00 13.95 -19.03
C PRO A 107 43.33 14.35 -19.67
N SER A 108 43.71 15.61 -19.48
CA SER A 108 44.99 16.16 -19.92
C SER A 108 45.57 17.12 -18.88
N ALA A 109 46.89 17.20 -18.83
CA ALA A 109 47.64 18.22 -18.11
C ALA A 109 47.84 19.50 -18.93
N THR A 110 47.75 19.39 -20.26
CA THR A 110 47.79 20.53 -21.19
C THR A 110 46.42 21.18 -21.26
N ILE A 111 46.36 22.47 -20.93
CA ILE A 111 45.12 23.24 -20.87
C ILE A 111 44.80 23.78 -22.27
N GLY A 112 43.62 23.42 -22.78
CA GLY A 112 43.12 23.93 -24.05
C GLY A 112 42.40 25.27 -23.92
N ALA A 113 42.01 25.85 -25.06
CA ALA A 113 41.39 27.18 -25.09
C ALA A 113 39.99 27.21 -24.43
N THR A 114 39.23 26.13 -24.52
CA THR A 114 37.91 25.96 -23.90
C THR A 114 37.81 24.60 -23.24
N GLY A 115 36.80 24.36 -22.41
CA GLY A 115 36.58 23.08 -21.74
C GLY A 115 36.44 23.27 -20.24
N PHE A 116 36.95 22.32 -19.47
CA PHE A 116 36.74 22.27 -18.03
C PHE A 116 38.02 21.92 -17.29
N ILE A 117 38.25 22.61 -16.18
CA ILE A 117 39.23 22.22 -15.18
C ILE A 117 38.49 21.47 -14.08
N LYS A 118 38.95 20.27 -13.70
CA LYS A 118 38.54 19.64 -12.44
C LYS A 118 39.50 20.02 -11.33
N LEU A 119 38.94 20.23 -10.16
CA LEU A 119 39.63 20.67 -8.97
C LEU A 119 39.01 20.04 -7.73
N ARG A 120 39.72 20.09 -6.60
CA ARG A 120 39.16 19.72 -5.30
C ARG A 120 39.60 20.67 -4.20
N GLU A 121 38.95 20.56 -3.04
CA GLU A 121 39.31 21.28 -1.82
C GLU A 121 39.30 22.81 -2.05
N VAL A 122 38.22 23.32 -2.66
CA VAL A 122 38.05 24.76 -2.86
C VAL A 122 37.87 25.45 -1.53
N THR A 123 38.67 26.47 -1.27
CA THR A 123 38.62 27.29 -0.06
C THR A 123 38.48 28.77 -0.42
N GLY A 124 37.93 29.57 0.50
CA GLY A 124 37.79 31.02 0.32
C GLY A 124 36.54 31.47 -0.45
N GLY A 125 35.62 30.56 -0.78
CA GLY A 125 34.39 30.85 -1.54
C GLY A 125 34.35 30.06 -2.84
N ALA A 126 33.51 30.50 -3.80
CA ALA A 126 33.52 29.96 -5.16
C ALA A 126 34.40 30.84 -6.07
N PHE A 127 34.98 30.23 -7.09
CA PHE A 127 35.59 30.98 -8.19
C PHE A 127 34.56 31.88 -8.87
N SER A 128 35.03 32.82 -9.69
CA SER A 128 34.20 33.74 -10.46
C SER A 128 34.76 33.90 -11.87
N ALA A 129 33.98 34.48 -12.78
CA ALA A 129 34.46 34.74 -14.13
C ALA A 129 35.71 35.64 -14.10
N GLY A 130 36.82 35.18 -14.70
CA GLY A 130 38.08 35.92 -14.68
C GLY A 130 39.33 35.05 -14.74
N ALA A 131 40.50 35.69 -14.76
CA ALA A 131 41.78 34.99 -14.84
C ALA A 131 42.04 34.11 -13.62
N LEU A 132 42.68 32.97 -13.85
CA LEU A 132 43.13 32.01 -12.84
C LEU A 132 44.66 32.01 -12.80
N THR A 133 45.21 32.01 -11.58
CA THR A 133 46.66 31.91 -11.35
C THR A 133 47.00 30.50 -10.90
N PHE A 134 47.95 29.85 -11.58
CA PHE A 134 48.46 28.55 -11.20
C PHE A 134 49.79 28.71 -10.47
N SER A 135 50.09 27.81 -9.53
CA SER A 135 51.43 27.70 -8.96
C SER A 135 52.49 27.26 -9.98
N GLY A 136 52.07 26.55 -11.03
CA GLY A 136 52.90 26.09 -12.15
C GLY A 136 52.75 26.95 -13.41
N SER A 137 53.13 26.41 -14.57
CA SER A 137 53.14 27.12 -15.87
C SER A 137 51.79 27.19 -16.59
N GLY A 138 50.72 26.66 -16.01
CA GLY A 138 49.38 26.71 -16.59
C GLY A 138 48.75 28.09 -16.51
N ALA A 139 47.87 28.42 -17.45
CA ALA A 139 47.04 29.62 -17.40
C ALA A 139 45.63 29.32 -17.93
N ALA A 140 44.61 29.90 -17.29
CA ALA A 140 43.22 29.78 -17.73
C ALA A 140 42.37 30.97 -17.29
N THR A 141 41.22 31.14 -17.93
CA THR A 141 40.19 32.13 -17.60
C THR A 141 38.90 31.37 -17.28
N ALA A 142 38.47 31.46 -16.03
CA ALA A 142 37.20 30.94 -15.56
C ALA A 142 36.04 31.61 -16.31
N ALA A 143 35.09 30.80 -16.78
CA ALA A 143 33.87 31.26 -17.41
C ALA A 143 32.82 31.74 -16.39
N GLY A 144 32.93 31.31 -15.14
CA GLY A 144 31.96 31.57 -14.09
C GLY A 144 32.39 30.96 -12.76
N ALA A 145 31.43 30.63 -11.91
CA ALA A 145 31.70 29.91 -10.67
C ALA A 145 32.00 28.44 -10.93
N ASP A 146 32.85 27.85 -10.07
CA ASP A 146 32.99 26.40 -10.01
C ASP A 146 31.70 25.80 -9.46
N VAL A 147 31.36 24.60 -9.93
CA VAL A 147 30.22 23.83 -9.44
C VAL A 147 30.66 22.40 -9.12
N THR A 148 29.77 21.56 -8.59
CA THR A 148 30.08 20.15 -8.26
C THR A 148 30.64 19.42 -9.48
N GLY A 149 31.80 18.77 -9.32
CA GLY A 149 32.46 17.95 -10.33
C GLY A 149 32.28 16.45 -10.06
N TRP A 150 32.77 15.60 -10.96
CA TRP A 150 32.67 14.13 -10.86
C TRP A 150 34.02 13.46 -10.59
N ILE A 151 33.97 12.22 -10.10
CA ILE A 151 35.08 11.27 -10.13
C ILE A 151 34.67 9.96 -10.80
N GLU A 152 35.58 9.38 -11.58
CA GLU A 152 35.48 8.02 -12.10
C GLU A 152 36.35 7.06 -11.27
N VAL A 153 35.70 6.07 -10.64
CA VAL A 153 36.36 5.02 -9.86
C VAL A 153 36.27 3.70 -10.61
N VAL A 154 37.40 3.25 -11.14
CA VAL A 154 37.46 2.07 -12.01
C VAL A 154 38.06 0.89 -11.26
N GLN A 155 37.33 -0.23 -11.25
CA GLN A 155 37.77 -1.48 -10.65
C GLN A 155 37.87 -2.60 -11.70
N ASP A 156 38.86 -3.48 -11.56
CA ASP A 156 39.03 -4.62 -12.47
C ASP A 156 37.86 -5.61 -12.32
N GLN A 157 37.40 -6.18 -13.43
CA GLN A 157 36.45 -7.30 -13.43
C GLN A 157 37.00 -8.51 -12.64
N ALA A 158 36.08 -9.33 -12.12
CA ALA A 158 36.37 -10.50 -11.30
C ALA A 158 37.23 -10.18 -10.06
N THR A 159 36.94 -9.05 -9.41
CA THR A 159 37.55 -8.66 -8.14
C THR A 159 36.47 -8.37 -7.09
N ALA A 160 36.82 -8.61 -5.83
CA ALA A 160 35.90 -8.44 -4.71
C ALA A 160 36.33 -7.32 -3.76
N ILE A 161 35.35 -6.63 -3.20
CA ILE A 161 35.48 -5.75 -2.06
C ILE A 161 35.06 -6.54 -0.81
N THR A 162 36.02 -6.96 -0.01
CA THR A 162 35.77 -7.75 1.21
C THR A 162 35.59 -6.82 2.41
N VAL A 163 34.39 -6.83 2.99
CA VAL A 163 33.99 -5.98 4.12
C VAL A 163 33.56 -6.90 5.30
N PRO A 164 34.45 -7.16 6.26
CA PRO A 164 34.12 -7.92 7.47
C PRO A 164 33.51 -7.02 8.55
N ARG A 165 33.13 -7.57 9.70
CA ARG A 165 32.38 -6.87 10.77
C ARG A 165 33.00 -5.57 11.27
N LEU A 166 34.33 -5.52 11.35
CA LEU A 166 35.08 -4.34 11.76
C LEU A 166 35.37 -3.37 10.59
N GLY A 167 34.91 -3.71 9.38
CA GLY A 167 35.10 -2.94 8.17
C GLY A 167 33.85 -2.19 7.73
N LYS A 168 34.08 -1.09 7.01
CA LYS A 168 33.03 -0.29 6.38
C LYS A 168 33.39 0.06 4.93
N PHE A 169 32.45 -0.13 4.02
CA PHE A 169 32.48 0.49 2.70
C PHE A 169 31.56 1.71 2.70
N GLN A 170 32.04 2.84 2.21
CA GLN A 170 31.29 4.08 2.22
C GLN A 170 31.47 4.90 0.94
N THR A 171 30.40 5.56 0.48
CA THR A 171 30.48 6.59 -0.57
C THR A 171 29.79 7.88 -0.13
N ARG A 172 30.36 9.04 -0.44
CA ARG A 172 29.76 10.37 -0.20
C ARG A 172 30.05 11.32 -1.34
N GLY A 173 29.03 12.03 -1.79
CA GLY A 173 29.11 12.90 -2.95
C GLY A 173 28.02 13.96 -2.94
N ASP A 174 27.68 14.43 -4.13
CA ASP A 174 26.63 15.42 -4.39
C ASP A 174 26.09 15.23 -5.83
N TRP A 175 25.09 16.01 -6.22
CA TRP A 175 24.52 16.00 -7.56
C TRP A 175 25.41 16.72 -8.58
N PHE A 176 25.76 16.01 -9.66
CA PHE A 176 26.37 16.58 -10.86
C PHE A 176 25.29 16.96 -11.88
N TYR A 177 25.15 18.25 -12.15
CA TYR A 177 24.18 18.79 -13.12
C TYR A 177 24.71 18.68 -14.55
N LEU A 178 23.87 18.17 -15.46
CA LEU A 178 24.24 17.89 -16.84
C LEU A 178 23.73 18.98 -17.80
N ASP A 179 22.40 19.08 -17.92
CA ASP A 179 21.73 20.01 -18.82
C ASP A 179 20.26 20.18 -18.37
N ASN A 180 19.51 21.05 -19.05
CA ASN A 180 18.08 21.17 -18.91
C ASN A 180 17.37 20.44 -20.05
N THR A 181 16.18 19.89 -19.78
CA THR A 181 15.34 19.31 -20.81
C THR A 181 14.89 20.37 -21.81
N THR A 182 14.83 20.02 -23.10
CA THR A 182 14.34 20.93 -24.15
C THR A 182 12.83 20.90 -24.28
N GLY A 183 12.16 19.87 -23.75
CA GLY A 183 10.75 19.59 -24.00
C GLY A 183 10.49 18.85 -25.31
N ALA A 184 11.54 18.45 -26.03
CA ALA A 184 11.44 17.71 -27.29
C ALA A 184 11.99 16.28 -27.15
N ALA A 185 11.35 15.34 -27.85
CA ALA A 185 11.89 13.98 -28.00
C ALA A 185 13.25 14.00 -28.70
N ASN A 186 14.03 12.94 -28.50
CA ASN A 186 15.36 12.75 -29.11
C ASN A 186 16.42 13.75 -28.62
N GLN A 187 16.18 14.45 -27.52
CA GLN A 187 17.24 15.18 -26.82
C GLN A 187 18.28 14.18 -26.33
N GLN A 188 19.54 14.46 -26.64
CA GLN A 188 20.69 13.72 -26.14
C GLN A 188 21.38 14.53 -25.04
N ILE A 189 21.77 13.87 -23.95
CA ILE A 189 22.48 14.49 -22.84
C ILE A 189 23.74 13.67 -22.56
N GLN A 190 24.87 14.36 -22.57
CA GLN A 190 26.19 13.78 -22.41
C GLN A 190 26.56 13.65 -20.93
N ILE A 191 27.04 12.48 -20.52
CA ILE A 191 27.58 12.19 -19.19
C ILE A 191 29.11 12.04 -19.29
N PRO A 192 29.87 12.33 -18.22
CA PRO A 192 31.30 12.16 -18.24
C PRO A 192 31.75 10.73 -18.56
N THR A 193 32.78 10.58 -19.40
CA THR A 193 33.33 9.26 -19.77
C THR A 193 34.84 9.14 -19.65
N ASP A 194 35.54 10.24 -19.34
CA ASP A 194 37.00 10.31 -19.26
C ASP A 194 37.71 9.67 -20.47
N GLY A 195 37.17 9.88 -21.68
CA GLY A 195 37.74 9.36 -22.93
C GLY A 195 37.26 7.97 -23.34
N SER A 196 36.41 7.32 -22.53
CA SER A 196 35.94 5.97 -22.82
C SER A 196 34.73 5.95 -23.77
N ALA A 197 34.82 5.11 -24.80
CA ALA A 197 33.74 4.90 -25.78
C ALA A 197 32.62 3.95 -25.30
N THR A 198 32.83 3.27 -24.18
CA THR A 198 32.00 2.15 -23.70
C THR A 198 31.35 2.43 -22.35
N ALA A 199 31.31 3.70 -21.94
CA ALA A 199 30.61 4.14 -20.75
C ALA A 199 29.08 4.06 -20.98
N TYR A 200 28.39 3.33 -20.10
CA TYR A 200 26.92 3.27 -20.06
C TYR A 200 26.39 3.98 -18.81
N VAL A 201 25.09 4.25 -18.77
CA VAL A 201 24.47 5.01 -17.67
C VAL A 201 23.29 4.21 -17.17
N PRO A 202 23.20 3.87 -15.88
CA PRO A 202 22.07 3.11 -15.33
C PRO A 202 20.83 3.96 -15.06
N ALA A 203 20.97 5.26 -14.77
CA ALA A 203 19.84 6.17 -14.57
C ALA A 203 20.26 7.64 -14.66
N VAL A 204 19.26 8.53 -14.78
CA VAL A 204 19.40 9.98 -14.53
C VAL A 204 18.27 10.45 -13.63
N TRP A 205 18.45 11.59 -12.96
CA TRP A 205 17.41 12.25 -12.19
C TRP A 205 16.95 13.49 -12.93
N ILE A 206 15.65 13.58 -13.18
CA ILE A 206 15.05 14.69 -13.90
C ILE A 206 14.06 15.39 -12.99
N GLU A 207 14.13 16.71 -12.99
CA GLU A 207 13.19 17.55 -12.27
C GLU A 207 11.74 17.33 -12.77
N THR A 208 10.78 17.18 -11.86
CA THR A 208 9.38 16.86 -12.20
C THR A 208 8.68 18.01 -12.92
N SER A 209 9.11 19.25 -12.66
CA SER A 209 8.74 20.44 -13.41
C SER A 209 9.81 21.53 -13.27
N SER A 210 10.05 22.31 -14.32
CA SER A 210 11.05 23.39 -14.35
C SER A 210 11.01 24.29 -13.10
N GLY A 211 12.09 24.30 -12.33
CA GLY A 211 12.28 25.14 -11.15
C GLY A 211 11.67 24.63 -9.83
N SER A 212 11.04 23.44 -9.82
CA SER A 212 10.50 22.83 -8.61
C SER A 212 11.56 22.34 -7.62
N ASN A 213 12.76 21.99 -8.11
CA ASN A 213 13.80 21.24 -7.40
C ASN A 213 13.31 19.91 -6.79
N VAL A 214 12.19 19.37 -7.27
CA VAL A 214 11.73 18.02 -6.97
C VAL A 214 12.13 17.13 -8.13
N TYR A 215 12.80 16.01 -7.87
CA TYR A 215 13.37 15.15 -8.89
C TYR A 215 12.78 13.75 -8.79
N GLU A 216 12.72 13.07 -9.91
CA GLU A 216 12.46 11.64 -9.96
C GLU A 216 13.53 10.94 -10.79
N ILE A 217 13.82 9.69 -10.44
CA ILE A 217 14.76 8.86 -11.16
C ILE A 217 14.14 8.35 -12.48
N TYR A 218 14.92 8.36 -13.56
CA TYR A 218 14.62 7.75 -14.85
C TYR A 218 15.64 6.64 -15.09
N PRO A 219 15.30 5.37 -14.82
CA PRO A 219 16.16 4.25 -15.15
C PRO A 219 16.44 4.22 -16.65
N ALA A 220 17.66 3.85 -16.99
CA ALA A 220 18.12 3.78 -18.35
C ALA A 220 17.98 2.35 -18.89
N ILE A 221 17.53 2.24 -20.13
CA ILE A 221 17.33 0.96 -20.81
C ILE A 221 17.99 0.97 -22.18
N TYR A 222 18.54 -0.18 -22.58
CA TYR A 222 19.16 -0.32 -23.89
C TYR A 222 18.13 -0.17 -25.02
N ALA A 223 18.56 0.39 -26.16
CA ALA A 223 17.67 0.82 -27.24
C ALA A 223 16.71 -0.28 -27.74
N ALA A 224 17.15 -1.54 -27.76
CA ALA A 224 16.32 -2.65 -28.23
C ALA A 224 15.22 -3.10 -27.25
N ALA A 225 15.28 -2.72 -25.96
CA ALA A 225 14.14 -2.86 -25.04
C ALA A 225 13.23 -1.63 -25.05
N MET A 226 13.80 -0.45 -25.34
CA MET A 226 13.08 0.81 -25.47
C MET A 226 12.39 0.92 -26.83
N ILE A 227 11.33 0.15 -27.03
CA ILE A 227 10.57 0.09 -28.28
C ILE A 227 9.08 0.28 -28.03
N THR A 228 8.35 0.70 -29.06
CA THR A 228 6.92 1.04 -28.98
C THR A 228 6.02 -0.16 -28.63
N THR A 229 6.51 -1.39 -28.80
CA THR A 229 5.82 -2.61 -28.33
C THR A 229 5.81 -2.72 -26.80
N ASN A 230 6.86 -2.21 -26.14
CA ASN A 230 7.06 -2.34 -24.71
C ASN A 230 6.62 -1.07 -23.98
N LEU A 231 6.95 0.12 -24.50
CA LEU A 231 6.78 1.40 -23.80
C LEU A 231 5.99 2.41 -24.63
N GLY A 232 5.18 3.22 -23.94
CA GLY A 232 4.47 4.34 -24.50
C GLY A 232 5.28 5.64 -24.38
N THR A 233 4.62 6.78 -24.62
CA THR A 233 5.21 8.12 -24.48
C THR A 233 4.60 8.94 -23.33
N ASP A 234 3.69 8.33 -22.56
CA ASP A 234 3.00 8.96 -21.43
C ASP A 234 3.77 8.77 -20.11
N ALA A 235 3.27 9.37 -19.02
CA ALA A 235 3.94 9.46 -17.72
C ALA A 235 4.23 8.10 -17.06
N ARG A 236 3.67 7.01 -17.57
CA ARG A 236 3.92 5.65 -17.08
C ARG A 236 5.22 5.06 -17.63
N SER A 237 5.77 5.65 -18.70
CA SER A 237 6.98 5.20 -19.42
C SER A 237 8.18 6.13 -19.19
N LYS A 238 8.43 6.53 -17.94
CA LYS A 238 9.55 7.41 -17.55
C LYS A 238 10.88 6.65 -17.47
N PHE A 239 11.46 6.43 -18.65
CA PHE A 239 12.77 5.83 -18.86
C PHE A 239 13.60 6.70 -19.82
N VAL A 240 14.92 6.54 -19.79
CA VAL A 240 15.81 7.10 -20.82
C VAL A 240 16.47 5.97 -21.61
N CYS A 241 16.76 6.22 -22.89
CA CYS A 241 17.53 5.28 -23.69
C CYS A 241 19.01 5.48 -23.37
N MET A 242 19.71 4.42 -22.94
CA MET A 242 21.17 4.47 -22.86
C MET A 242 21.79 4.29 -24.24
N GLU A 243 22.92 4.98 -24.47
CA GLU A 243 23.76 4.84 -25.64
C GLU A 243 25.22 4.62 -25.22
N THR A 244 26.06 4.21 -26.18
CA THR A 244 27.51 4.19 -26.01
C THR A 244 28.06 5.61 -25.79
N ASN A 245 29.33 5.72 -25.40
CA ASN A 245 30.01 6.98 -25.14
C ASN A 245 29.33 7.84 -24.05
N GLY A 246 28.68 7.24 -23.05
CA GLY A 246 28.09 7.94 -21.91
C GLY A 246 26.98 8.90 -22.32
N ASN A 247 26.20 8.56 -23.34
CA ASN A 247 25.10 9.40 -23.79
C ASN A 247 23.76 8.79 -23.38
N ILE A 248 22.80 9.63 -23.02
CA ILE A 248 21.40 9.21 -22.81
C ILE A 248 20.49 9.99 -23.74
N ARG A 249 19.39 9.36 -24.15
CA ARG A 249 18.40 9.98 -25.01
C ARG A 249 17.01 9.94 -24.36
N ILE A 250 16.35 11.09 -24.37
CA ILE A 250 15.04 11.29 -23.75
C ILE A 250 13.94 11.13 -24.79
N GLY A 251 12.92 10.32 -24.47
CA GLY A 251 11.72 10.14 -25.28
C GLY A 251 11.93 9.55 -26.68
N HIS A 252 13.07 8.89 -26.92
CA HIS A 252 13.41 8.32 -28.22
C HIS A 252 14.49 7.23 -28.07
N ASN A 253 14.52 6.25 -28.97
CA ASN A 253 15.52 5.15 -28.95
C ASN A 253 16.60 5.26 -30.06
N GLY A 254 16.52 6.29 -30.90
CA GLY A 254 17.41 6.54 -32.04
C GLY A 254 16.78 6.27 -33.38
N THR A 255 15.63 5.61 -33.40
CA THR A 255 14.85 5.35 -34.60
C THR A 255 13.43 5.90 -34.48
N THR A 256 12.81 5.77 -33.32
CA THR A 256 11.41 6.16 -33.09
C THR A 256 11.22 6.83 -31.72
N SER A 257 10.21 7.70 -31.62
CA SER A 257 9.77 8.29 -30.35
C SER A 257 9.13 7.24 -29.44
N VAL A 258 9.62 7.15 -28.21
CA VAL A 258 9.22 6.16 -27.19
C VAL A 258 9.77 6.60 -25.84
N GLY A 259 9.06 6.34 -24.75
CA GLY A 259 9.37 6.88 -23.44
C GLY A 259 8.84 8.31 -23.26
N TYR A 260 8.69 8.70 -22.01
CA TYR A 260 8.15 10.01 -21.64
C TYR A 260 9.13 11.16 -21.96
N VAL A 261 8.60 12.28 -22.46
CA VAL A 261 9.35 13.53 -22.66
C VAL A 261 8.96 14.51 -21.56
N PRO A 262 9.85 14.85 -20.61
CA PRO A 262 9.60 15.88 -19.61
C PRO A 262 9.42 17.26 -20.25
N SER A 263 8.73 18.17 -19.57
CA SER A 263 8.58 19.56 -20.00
C SER A 263 9.94 20.26 -20.17
N SER A 264 9.99 21.32 -20.97
CA SER A 264 11.21 22.13 -21.13
C SER A 264 11.64 22.79 -19.82
N GLY A 265 12.96 22.92 -19.61
CA GLY A 265 13.55 23.61 -18.46
C GLY A 265 13.75 22.75 -17.21
N CYS A 266 13.35 21.47 -17.22
CA CYS A 266 13.61 20.56 -16.10
C CYS A 266 15.09 20.24 -16.02
N LYS A 267 15.72 20.43 -14.86
CA LYS A 267 17.13 20.09 -14.66
C LYS A 267 17.35 18.58 -14.71
N VAL A 268 18.44 18.16 -15.36
CA VAL A 268 18.90 16.77 -15.40
C VAL A 268 20.21 16.65 -14.63
N ARG A 269 20.29 15.66 -13.74
CA ARG A 269 21.45 15.43 -12.87
C ARG A 269 21.74 13.94 -12.66
N ILE A 270 22.94 13.65 -12.22
CA ILE A 270 23.38 12.32 -11.80
C ILE A 270 24.18 12.41 -10.51
N PRO A 271 24.35 11.31 -9.76
CA PRO A 271 25.34 11.26 -8.70
C PRO A 271 26.74 11.50 -9.23
N ASN A 272 27.57 12.23 -8.49
CA ASN A 272 28.89 12.62 -8.95
C ASN A 272 30.00 11.57 -8.76
N ILE A 273 29.69 10.40 -8.19
CA ILE A 273 30.59 9.25 -8.13
C ILE A 273 30.18 8.24 -9.21
N LEU A 274 31.08 7.99 -10.15
CA LEU A 274 30.89 7.05 -11.25
C LEU A 274 31.72 5.77 -11.01
N GLY A 275 31.06 4.71 -10.58
CA GLY A 275 31.68 3.37 -10.43
C GLY A 275 31.73 2.65 -11.77
N ARG A 276 32.93 2.32 -12.24
CA ARG A 276 33.18 1.69 -13.53
C ARG A 276 33.94 0.39 -13.39
N GLN A 277 33.89 -0.43 -14.42
CA GLN A 277 34.68 -1.64 -14.53
C GLN A 277 35.53 -1.69 -15.80
N CYS A 278 36.59 -2.49 -15.79
CA CYS A 278 37.37 -2.81 -16.99
C CYS A 278 37.91 -4.24 -16.96
N ALA A 279 38.24 -4.79 -18.13
CA ALA A 279 39.01 -6.02 -18.22
C ALA A 279 40.48 -5.75 -17.87
N THR A 280 41.13 -6.70 -17.18
CA THR A 280 42.52 -6.60 -16.74
C THR A 280 43.53 -6.39 -17.87
N GLY A 281 43.21 -6.89 -19.08
CA GLY A 281 44.03 -6.70 -20.30
C GLY A 281 43.87 -5.33 -20.98
N THR A 282 42.85 -4.54 -20.64
CA THR A 282 42.52 -3.27 -21.31
C THR A 282 42.12 -2.18 -20.30
N ARG A 283 42.93 -2.00 -19.25
CA ARG A 283 42.62 -1.10 -18.11
C ARG A 283 42.45 0.38 -18.47
N ALA A 284 42.91 0.82 -19.65
CA ALA A 284 42.75 2.21 -20.10
C ALA A 284 41.33 2.54 -20.59
N THR A 285 40.46 1.54 -20.76
CA THR A 285 39.11 1.73 -21.30
C THR A 285 38.09 1.06 -20.39
N ASN A 286 36.92 1.70 -20.16
CA ASN A 286 35.80 1.04 -19.48
C ASN A 286 35.33 -0.18 -20.27
N ALA A 287 34.83 -1.19 -19.58
CA ALA A 287 34.10 -2.28 -20.20
C ALA A 287 32.60 -1.99 -20.21
N ILE A 288 31.90 -2.56 -21.18
CA ILE A 288 30.45 -2.69 -21.12
C ILE A 288 30.10 -3.50 -19.86
N PRO A 289 29.01 -3.17 -19.12
CA PRO A 289 28.57 -3.99 -18.00
C PRO A 289 28.54 -5.47 -18.37
N ASN A 290 29.34 -6.29 -17.68
CA ASN A 290 29.53 -7.68 -18.10
C ASN A 290 28.20 -8.43 -18.06
N ALA A 291 27.93 -9.23 -19.10
CA ALA A 291 26.69 -9.99 -19.19
C ALA A 291 26.56 -11.10 -18.14
N ILE A 292 27.69 -11.58 -17.60
CA ILE A 292 27.74 -12.45 -16.44
C ILE A 292 27.88 -11.55 -15.21
N VAL A 293 26.77 -11.27 -14.53
CA VAL A 293 26.72 -10.30 -13.42
C VAL A 293 27.77 -10.59 -12.33
N GLY A 294 28.01 -11.87 -11.98
CA GLY A 294 29.01 -12.29 -11.00
C GLY A 294 30.48 -12.12 -11.43
N THR A 295 30.76 -11.57 -12.61
CA THR A 295 32.14 -11.20 -13.04
C THR A 295 32.40 -9.71 -12.96
N ARG A 296 31.40 -8.90 -12.59
CA ARG A 296 31.57 -7.49 -12.29
C ARG A 296 32.28 -7.34 -10.93
N PRO A 297 32.86 -6.16 -10.62
CA PRO A 297 33.29 -5.88 -9.26
C PRO A 297 32.13 -6.12 -8.27
N ASP A 298 32.37 -6.90 -7.23
CA ASP A 298 31.34 -7.33 -6.29
C ASP A 298 31.77 -7.13 -4.83
N PHE A 299 30.91 -7.55 -3.90
CA PHE A 299 31.13 -7.42 -2.47
C PHE A 299 31.13 -8.80 -1.81
N THR A 300 32.10 -9.01 -0.91
CA THR A 300 32.11 -10.14 0.02
C THR A 300 31.81 -9.60 1.42
N THR A 301 30.56 -9.80 1.86
CA THR A 301 30.02 -9.28 3.14
C THR A 301 29.69 -10.37 4.15
N THR A 302 29.99 -11.64 3.85
CA THR A 302 29.69 -12.84 4.66
C THR A 302 30.21 -12.79 6.11
N SER A 303 31.13 -11.87 6.41
CA SER A 303 31.61 -11.61 7.78
C SER A 303 30.97 -10.38 8.42
N ALA A 304 29.77 -9.97 8.00
CA ALA A 304 28.94 -8.91 8.57
C ALA A 304 29.50 -7.49 8.51
N GLY A 305 30.08 -7.06 7.38
CA GLY A 305 30.51 -5.67 7.19
C GLY A 305 29.37 -4.66 7.04
N ALA A 306 29.68 -3.36 7.21
CA ALA A 306 28.72 -2.27 7.00
C ALA A 306 28.88 -1.65 5.60
N ILE A 307 27.75 -1.49 4.91
CA ILE A 307 27.65 -0.88 3.58
C ILE A 307 26.84 0.41 3.66
N ASP A 308 27.40 1.52 3.22
CA ASP A 308 26.79 2.84 3.32
C ASP A 308 27.06 3.67 2.06
N MET A 309 26.17 3.57 1.09
CA MET A 309 26.33 4.20 -0.22
C MET A 309 25.42 5.42 -0.34
N GLU A 310 26.02 6.53 -0.75
CA GLU A 310 25.31 7.76 -1.06
C GLU A 310 25.93 8.42 -2.30
N TYR A 311 25.09 8.91 -3.21
CA TYR A 311 25.50 9.52 -4.47
C TYR A 311 26.39 8.63 -5.34
N PHE A 312 25.98 7.39 -5.57
CA PHE A 312 26.79 6.42 -6.30
C PHE A 312 26.06 5.81 -7.51
N MET A 313 26.56 6.11 -8.71
CA MET A 313 26.08 5.52 -9.94
C MET A 313 27.13 4.57 -10.50
N ASN A 314 26.79 3.29 -10.69
CA ASN A 314 27.81 2.27 -10.95
C ASN A 314 27.39 1.15 -11.92
N ASP A 315 28.39 0.42 -12.42
CA ASP A 315 28.23 -0.84 -13.14
C ASP A 315 28.72 -2.07 -12.37
N TRP A 316 28.84 -1.94 -11.05
CA TRP A 316 29.27 -3.01 -10.15
C TRP A 316 28.09 -3.90 -9.76
N TYR A 317 28.36 -5.08 -9.23
CA TYR A 317 27.31 -5.97 -8.74
C TYR A 317 26.99 -5.64 -7.28
N MET A 318 25.82 -5.03 -7.04
CA MET A 318 25.31 -4.73 -5.70
C MET A 318 24.80 -6.02 -5.03
N TYR A 319 25.74 -6.84 -4.59
CA TYR A 319 25.52 -8.16 -4.02
C TYR A 319 25.93 -8.20 -2.55
N PHE A 320 24.96 -8.12 -1.64
CA PHE A 320 25.21 -8.08 -0.22
C PHE A 320 24.61 -9.30 0.47
N LEU A 321 25.48 -10.25 0.86
CA LEU A 321 25.12 -11.43 1.62
C LEU A 321 25.64 -11.33 3.05
N GLN A 322 24.71 -11.38 4.00
CA GLN A 322 24.97 -11.30 5.43
C GLN A 322 25.74 -10.03 5.87
N PRO A 323 25.51 -8.83 5.30
CA PRO A 323 26.09 -7.61 5.84
C PRO A 323 25.48 -7.31 7.21
N TYR A 324 26.23 -6.60 8.07
CA TYR A 324 25.65 -6.10 9.32
C TYR A 324 24.61 -5.03 9.04
N GLN A 325 24.90 -4.12 8.11
CA GLN A 325 24.03 -2.99 7.76
C GLN A 325 24.15 -2.68 6.26
N VAL A 326 23.02 -2.27 5.65
CA VAL A 326 23.00 -1.67 4.31
C VAL A 326 22.19 -0.39 4.32
N ARG A 327 22.83 0.70 3.91
CA ARG A 327 22.19 1.97 3.56
C ARG A 327 22.54 2.34 2.11
N ALA A 328 21.53 2.72 1.32
CA ALA A 328 21.73 3.15 -0.07
C ALA A 328 20.82 4.34 -0.42
N TYR A 329 21.42 5.47 -0.79
CA TYR A 329 20.75 6.74 -1.08
C TYR A 329 21.25 7.29 -2.41
N HIS A 330 20.32 7.72 -3.28
CA HIS A 330 20.67 8.32 -4.58
C HIS A 330 21.61 7.40 -5.41
N MET A 331 21.30 6.10 -5.40
CA MET A 331 22.14 5.07 -6.01
C MET A 331 21.49 4.53 -7.28
N ALA A 332 22.29 4.36 -8.33
CA ALA A 332 21.85 3.63 -9.52
C ALA A 332 22.87 2.57 -9.93
N THR A 333 22.37 1.37 -10.25
CA THR A 333 23.18 0.24 -10.74
C THR A 333 22.49 -0.44 -11.92
N PHE A 334 23.11 -1.46 -12.51
CA PHE A 334 22.50 -2.25 -13.57
C PHE A 334 22.03 -3.63 -13.09
N GLU A 335 20.92 -4.09 -13.68
CA GLU A 335 20.26 -5.39 -13.53
C GLU A 335 19.75 -5.79 -12.15
N ARG A 336 20.55 -5.64 -11.08
CA ARG A 336 20.22 -6.26 -9.78
C ARG A 336 20.80 -5.53 -8.59
N PHE A 337 19.94 -5.30 -7.60
CA PHE A 337 20.27 -4.94 -6.23
C PHE A 337 19.82 -6.07 -5.29
N LEU A 338 20.80 -6.84 -4.78
CA LEU A 338 20.58 -8.03 -3.95
C LEU A 338 20.96 -7.79 -2.50
N LEU A 339 20.01 -8.09 -1.61
CA LEU A 339 20.18 -8.11 -0.16
C LEU A 339 19.79 -9.49 0.37
N SER A 340 20.60 -10.05 1.26
CA SER A 340 20.24 -11.26 2.01
C SER A 340 20.80 -11.19 3.43
N GLU A 341 19.99 -11.54 4.42
CA GLU A 341 20.40 -11.70 5.82
C GLU A 341 21.03 -10.43 6.40
N VAL A 342 20.47 -9.25 6.11
CA VAL A 342 20.94 -7.99 6.69
C VAL A 342 20.58 -7.94 8.17
N ALA A 343 21.58 -7.75 9.04
CA ALA A 343 21.39 -7.87 10.48
C ALA A 343 20.67 -6.67 11.13
N THR A 344 20.66 -5.51 10.49
CA THR A 344 19.93 -4.30 10.92
C THR A 344 18.84 -3.93 9.93
N ALA A 345 17.97 -2.99 10.33
CA ALA A 345 16.94 -2.45 9.46
C ALA A 345 17.52 -1.96 8.12
N LEU A 346 16.79 -2.23 7.04
CA LEU A 346 17.08 -1.71 5.70
C LEU A 346 16.85 -0.19 5.66
N ASP A 347 17.67 0.53 4.90
CA ASP A 347 17.53 1.97 4.69
C ASP A 347 17.87 2.31 3.23
N ILE A 348 16.89 2.13 2.35
CA ILE A 348 17.03 2.27 0.90
C ILE A 348 16.13 3.39 0.39
N ASP A 349 16.70 4.45 -0.16
CA ASP A 349 15.96 5.63 -0.64
C ASP A 349 16.50 6.11 -2.00
N ASP A 350 15.59 6.55 -2.87
CA ASP A 350 15.88 7.17 -4.17
C ASP A 350 16.90 6.36 -5.00
N CYS A 351 16.63 5.06 -5.14
CA CYS A 351 17.48 4.11 -5.85
C CYS A 351 16.83 3.63 -7.16
N GLY A 352 17.65 3.20 -8.12
CA GLY A 352 17.12 2.55 -9.32
C GLY A 352 18.05 1.60 -10.04
N VAL A 353 17.43 0.80 -10.90
CA VAL A 353 18.11 -0.26 -11.65
C VAL A 353 17.88 -0.05 -13.14
N GLY A 354 18.97 0.28 -13.85
CA GLY A 354 19.01 0.30 -15.31
C GLY A 354 19.27 -1.07 -15.92
N HIS A 355 19.11 -1.20 -17.23
CA HIS A 355 19.25 -2.49 -17.93
C HIS A 355 20.12 -2.36 -19.17
N SER A 356 21.33 -2.93 -19.15
CA SER A 356 22.26 -2.92 -20.27
C SER A 356 21.92 -3.97 -21.34
N ALA A 357 21.14 -4.99 -21.00
CA ALA A 357 20.59 -5.97 -21.94
C ALA A 357 19.31 -6.64 -21.38
N SER A 358 18.76 -7.64 -22.10
CA SER A 358 17.61 -8.41 -21.64
C SER A 358 18.04 -9.52 -20.67
N TYR A 359 17.80 -9.33 -19.38
CA TYR A 359 18.06 -10.34 -18.35
C TYR A 359 16.77 -10.74 -17.60
N ASP A 360 16.61 -12.04 -17.35
CA ASP A 360 15.58 -12.61 -16.46
C ASP A 360 16.14 -12.72 -15.04
N VAL A 361 16.35 -11.58 -14.38
CA VAL A 361 16.84 -11.49 -13.01
C VAL A 361 16.04 -10.47 -12.22
N ARG A 362 15.92 -10.69 -10.90
CA ARG A 362 15.29 -9.73 -9.98
C ARG A 362 16.01 -8.38 -10.02
N ALA A 363 15.25 -7.30 -10.19
CA ALA A 363 15.80 -5.94 -10.12
C ALA A 363 16.13 -5.58 -8.66
N PHE A 364 15.25 -5.94 -7.74
CA PHE A 364 15.48 -5.83 -6.30
C PHE A 364 15.08 -7.12 -5.60
N ASN A 365 15.91 -7.56 -4.65
CA ASN A 365 15.52 -8.61 -3.72
C ASN A 365 16.03 -8.37 -2.31
N ALA A 366 15.20 -8.70 -1.32
CA ALA A 366 15.61 -8.84 0.07
C ALA A 366 15.16 -10.21 0.59
N THR A 367 16.12 -10.99 1.10
CA THR A 367 15.87 -12.35 1.58
C THR A 367 16.32 -12.50 3.02
N SER A 368 15.52 -13.12 3.89
CA SER A 368 15.88 -13.35 5.29
C SER A 368 16.23 -12.07 6.06
N CYS A 369 15.58 -10.95 5.72
CA CYS A 369 15.79 -9.65 6.38
C CYS A 369 14.71 -9.46 7.46
N PHE A 370 15.03 -9.79 8.70
CA PHE A 370 14.09 -9.80 9.84
C PHE A 370 14.15 -8.54 10.72
N ALA A 371 15.12 -7.66 10.49
CA ALA A 371 15.30 -6.44 11.27
C ALA A 371 14.40 -5.27 10.79
N GLY A 372 13.52 -5.51 9.82
CA GLY A 372 12.64 -4.51 9.24
C GLY A 372 13.34 -3.47 8.38
N GLY A 373 12.75 -2.28 8.31
CA GLY A 373 13.32 -1.10 7.65
C GLY A 373 12.49 -0.58 6.49
N THR A 374 13.10 0.24 5.65
CA THR A 374 12.41 0.95 4.57
C THR A 374 13.05 0.74 3.20
N VAL A 375 12.19 0.70 2.18
CA VAL A 375 12.57 0.80 0.77
C VAL A 375 11.66 1.82 0.10
N GLN A 376 12.19 2.97 -0.29
CA GLN A 376 11.35 4.10 -0.68
C GLN A 376 11.85 4.89 -1.91
N ASN A 377 10.92 5.60 -2.56
CA ASN A 377 11.18 6.52 -3.68
C ASN A 377 11.99 5.93 -4.84
N SER A 378 11.85 4.62 -5.06
CA SER A 378 12.78 3.85 -5.90
C SER A 378 12.10 3.22 -7.12
N LYS A 379 12.89 2.90 -8.16
CA LYS A 379 12.39 2.28 -9.40
C LYS A 379 13.14 0.98 -9.70
N PHE A 380 12.43 -0.14 -9.55
CA PHE A 380 12.95 -1.51 -9.66
C PHE A 380 12.18 -2.33 -10.70
N GLN A 381 12.24 -1.90 -11.96
CA GLN A 381 11.65 -2.64 -13.07
C GLN A 381 12.62 -3.67 -13.63
N ARG A 382 12.11 -4.68 -14.33
CA ARG A 382 12.88 -5.69 -15.06
C ARG A 382 12.52 -5.69 -16.54
N VAL A 383 13.48 -5.97 -17.42
CA VAL A 383 13.21 -6.05 -18.88
C VAL A 383 12.55 -7.36 -19.30
N SER A 384 13.12 -8.52 -18.93
CA SER A 384 12.68 -9.82 -19.47
C SER A 384 11.34 -10.30 -18.91
N SER A 385 10.54 -10.91 -19.78
CA SER A 385 9.30 -11.60 -19.44
C SER A 385 9.48 -13.09 -19.08
N GLY A 386 10.68 -13.47 -18.65
CA GLY A 386 10.93 -14.82 -18.15
C GLY A 386 10.07 -15.18 -16.92
N SER A 387 9.91 -16.48 -16.69
CA SER A 387 9.06 -17.07 -15.64
C SER A 387 9.81 -17.44 -14.37
N SER A 388 11.14 -17.27 -14.35
CA SER A 388 11.99 -17.79 -13.27
C SER A 388 11.98 -16.89 -12.03
N ASP A 389 11.74 -15.59 -12.22
CA ASP A 389 11.96 -14.54 -11.23
C ASP A 389 10.84 -13.48 -11.24
N HIS A 390 10.84 -12.61 -10.23
CA HIS A 390 9.98 -11.43 -10.10
C HIS A 390 10.78 -10.14 -10.32
N SER A 391 10.11 -8.99 -10.43
CA SER A 391 10.80 -7.70 -10.56
C SER A 391 11.32 -7.21 -9.20
N PHE A 392 10.44 -7.16 -8.20
CA PHE A 392 10.72 -6.85 -6.80
C PHE A 392 10.29 -8.02 -5.92
N GLU A 393 11.19 -8.53 -5.10
CA GLU A 393 10.91 -9.69 -4.25
C GLU A 393 11.35 -9.47 -2.78
N LEU A 394 10.44 -9.76 -1.86
CA LEU A 394 10.73 -9.98 -0.45
C LEU A 394 10.48 -11.46 -0.16
N LEU A 395 11.46 -12.11 0.48
CA LEU A 395 11.42 -13.53 0.77
C LEU A 395 11.89 -13.77 2.21
N TYR A 396 11.13 -14.52 3.02
CA TYR A 396 11.47 -14.76 4.43
C TYR A 396 11.80 -13.47 5.21
N SER A 397 11.06 -12.39 5.01
CA SER A 397 11.41 -11.07 5.58
C SER A 397 10.31 -10.54 6.48
N SER A 398 10.66 -9.64 7.40
CA SER A 398 9.71 -9.08 8.38
C SER A 398 9.94 -7.61 8.67
N GLY A 399 8.87 -6.85 8.91
CA GLY A 399 8.90 -5.46 9.39
C GLY A 399 9.34 -4.43 8.34
N ILE A 400 9.18 -4.73 7.04
CA ILE A 400 9.67 -3.86 5.96
C ILE A 400 8.52 -3.03 5.40
N THR A 401 8.72 -1.71 5.38
CA THR A 401 7.84 -0.75 4.68
C THR A 401 8.42 -0.40 3.33
N VAL A 402 7.62 -0.58 2.28
CA VAL A 402 7.96 -0.24 0.90
C VAL A 402 7.02 0.87 0.44
N SER A 403 7.57 2.05 0.11
CA SER A 403 6.75 3.24 -0.18
C SER A 403 7.18 4.01 -1.43
N ASN A 404 6.22 4.45 -2.24
CA ASN A 404 6.53 5.19 -3.48
C ASN A 404 7.53 4.44 -4.40
N VAL A 405 7.36 3.13 -4.51
CA VAL A 405 8.20 2.26 -5.35
C VAL A 405 7.47 1.87 -6.62
N TYR A 406 8.19 1.93 -7.75
CA TYR A 406 7.69 1.52 -9.07
C TYR A 406 8.35 0.20 -9.45
N SER A 407 7.55 -0.83 -9.72
CA SER A 407 8.05 -2.14 -10.13
C SER A 407 7.19 -2.76 -11.22
N GLY A 408 7.82 -3.55 -12.09
CA GLY A 408 7.11 -4.25 -13.16
C GLY A 408 8.01 -4.82 -14.23
N ILE A 409 7.38 -5.52 -15.17
CA ILE A 409 8.08 -6.22 -16.27
C ILE A 409 7.86 -5.45 -17.56
N ILE A 410 8.91 -4.88 -18.14
CA ILE A 410 8.85 -3.98 -19.31
C ILE A 410 8.40 -4.72 -20.57
N THR A 411 8.96 -5.91 -20.84
CA THR A 411 8.55 -6.68 -22.02
C THR A 411 7.17 -7.27 -21.81
N PHE A 412 6.26 -6.99 -22.74
CA PHE A 412 4.91 -7.53 -22.69
C PHE A 412 4.89 -9.01 -23.09
N ALA A 413 5.10 -9.90 -22.12
CA ALA A 413 4.56 -11.26 -22.18
C ALA A 413 4.07 -11.64 -20.77
N ARG A 414 2.82 -12.10 -20.66
CA ARG A 414 2.28 -12.57 -19.39
C ARG A 414 3.08 -13.80 -18.97
N SER A 415 3.85 -13.64 -17.89
CA SER A 415 4.62 -14.71 -17.26
C SER A 415 4.13 -14.91 -15.83
N THR A 416 4.73 -15.85 -15.11
CA THR A 416 4.50 -16.04 -13.67
C THR A 416 5.23 -15.02 -12.80
N GLY A 417 6.13 -14.21 -13.38
CA GLY A 417 6.83 -13.16 -12.65
C GLY A 417 5.87 -12.05 -12.22
N MET A 418 6.10 -11.48 -11.04
CA MET A 418 5.24 -10.45 -10.42
C MET A 418 5.94 -9.10 -10.38
N SER A 419 5.17 -8.01 -10.32
CA SER A 419 5.72 -6.68 -10.07
C SER A 419 6.27 -6.63 -8.65
N PHE A 420 5.45 -7.05 -7.68
CA PHE A 420 5.85 -7.20 -6.29
C PHE A 420 5.48 -8.59 -5.83
N GLN A 421 6.45 -9.31 -5.26
CA GLN A 421 6.25 -10.60 -4.64
C GLN A 421 6.70 -10.55 -3.18
N SER A 422 5.82 -10.94 -2.28
CA SER A 422 6.14 -11.25 -0.88
C SER A 422 5.83 -12.73 -0.61
N THR A 423 6.86 -13.49 -0.27
CA THR A 423 6.75 -14.93 0.00
C THR A 423 7.28 -15.24 1.39
N GLN A 424 6.43 -15.85 2.22
CA GLN A 424 6.81 -16.22 3.60
C GLN A 424 7.29 -15.02 4.41
N CYS A 425 6.63 -13.89 4.22
CA CYS A 425 6.92 -12.64 4.93
C CYS A 425 5.90 -12.38 6.04
N SER A 426 6.27 -11.52 6.99
CA SER A 426 5.35 -11.00 8.02
C SER A 426 5.50 -9.49 8.17
N ASP A 427 4.47 -8.77 8.62
CA ASP A 427 4.58 -7.34 8.92
C ASP A 427 5.19 -6.52 7.76
N ILE A 428 4.67 -6.75 6.54
CA ILE A 428 5.08 -6.03 5.34
C ILE A 428 4.04 -4.99 4.99
N THR A 429 4.49 -3.76 4.73
CA THR A 429 3.62 -2.68 4.25
C THR A 429 4.05 -2.23 2.85
N TYR A 430 3.16 -2.32 1.87
CA TYR A 430 3.27 -1.61 0.59
C TYR A 430 2.43 -0.33 0.65
N SER A 431 2.97 0.84 0.35
CA SER A 431 2.23 2.11 0.40
C SER A 431 2.53 3.00 -0.81
N ASN A 432 1.50 3.45 -1.52
CA ASN A 432 1.65 4.27 -2.72
C ASN A 432 2.62 3.62 -3.75
N CYS A 433 2.55 2.30 -3.91
CA CYS A 433 3.37 1.54 -4.85
C CYS A 433 2.68 1.41 -6.20
N TYR A 434 3.46 1.44 -7.28
CA TYR A 434 2.97 1.31 -8.65
C TYR A 434 3.40 -0.01 -9.26
N SER A 435 2.42 -0.87 -9.54
CA SER A 435 2.61 -2.17 -10.18
C SER A 435 2.36 -2.08 -11.69
N TYR A 436 3.30 -2.55 -12.51
CA TYR A 436 3.19 -2.47 -13.96
C TYR A 436 3.26 -3.84 -14.63
N ASN A 437 2.33 -4.09 -15.55
CA ASN A 437 2.26 -5.30 -16.37
C ASN A 437 1.99 -6.61 -15.60
N GLN A 438 2.18 -6.59 -14.28
CA GLN A 438 1.94 -7.68 -13.33
C GLN A 438 1.50 -7.13 -11.98
N ALA A 439 1.04 -8.03 -11.10
CA ALA A 439 0.37 -7.70 -9.85
C ALA A 439 1.31 -7.51 -8.65
N ILE A 440 0.69 -7.10 -7.54
CA ILE A 440 1.22 -7.31 -6.19
C ILE A 440 0.73 -8.67 -5.69
N GLN A 441 1.62 -9.52 -5.17
CA GLN A 441 1.25 -10.83 -4.65
C GLN A 441 1.85 -11.11 -3.27
N PHE A 442 1.01 -11.69 -2.40
CA PHE A 442 1.42 -12.33 -1.15
C PHE A 442 1.21 -13.84 -1.23
N THR A 443 2.17 -14.60 -0.70
CA THR A 443 2.14 -16.06 -0.67
C THR A 443 2.65 -16.54 0.69
N THR A 444 1.81 -17.26 1.43
CA THR A 444 2.13 -17.74 2.79
C THR A 444 2.65 -16.61 3.67
N SER A 445 2.03 -15.44 3.62
CA SER A 445 2.48 -14.24 4.34
C SER A 445 1.43 -13.75 5.33
N PHE A 446 1.88 -13.05 6.37
CA PHE A 446 1.08 -12.76 7.56
C PHE A 446 1.16 -11.29 7.96
N ASP A 447 0.09 -10.73 8.50
CA ASP A 447 0.11 -9.38 9.09
C ASP A 447 0.58 -8.29 8.12
N CYS A 448 0.18 -8.39 6.84
CA CYS A 448 0.64 -7.48 5.79
C CYS A 448 -0.41 -6.42 5.44
N THR A 449 0.04 -5.27 4.95
CA THR A 449 -0.83 -4.17 4.51
C THR A 449 -0.44 -3.66 3.12
N VAL A 450 -1.43 -3.34 2.28
CA VAL A 450 -1.27 -2.60 1.03
C VAL A 450 -2.14 -1.36 1.11
N ASN A 451 -1.53 -0.18 1.04
CA ASN A 451 -2.20 1.11 1.07
C ASN A 451 -2.02 1.86 -0.24
N ASP A 452 -3.11 2.39 -0.80
CA ASP A 452 -3.10 3.37 -1.91
C ASP A 452 -2.26 2.94 -3.12
N CYS A 453 -2.30 1.65 -3.49
CA CYS A 453 -1.51 1.17 -4.62
C CYS A 453 -2.14 1.55 -5.97
N ASP A 454 -1.32 1.68 -7.00
CA ASP A 454 -1.76 1.84 -8.39
C ASP A 454 -1.38 0.61 -9.23
N HIS A 455 -2.31 0.20 -10.09
CA HIS A 455 -2.07 -0.83 -11.07
C HIS A 455 -2.13 -0.28 -12.50
N CYS A 456 -1.03 -0.48 -13.22
CA CYS A 456 -0.90 -0.19 -14.64
C CYS A 456 -0.77 -1.51 -15.42
N ASP A 457 -1.85 -1.98 -16.04
CA ASP A 457 -1.87 -3.28 -16.73
C ASP A 457 -0.82 -3.40 -17.85
N ARG A 458 -0.37 -2.27 -18.41
CA ARG A 458 0.69 -2.21 -19.44
C ARG A 458 1.47 -0.90 -19.33
N TYR A 459 2.72 -0.92 -19.79
CA TYR A 459 3.52 0.30 -20.01
C TYR A 459 3.13 1.07 -21.28
N VAL A 460 2.38 0.46 -22.20
CA VAL A 460 1.96 1.06 -23.47
C VAL A 460 0.55 0.66 -23.84
N GLY A 461 -0.15 1.57 -24.51
CA GLY A 461 -1.52 1.35 -25.00
C GLY A 461 -2.51 1.17 -23.87
N THR A 462 -3.56 0.41 -24.14
CA THR A 462 -4.67 0.12 -23.20
C THR A 462 -4.63 -1.35 -22.78
N THR A 463 -5.34 -1.68 -21.71
CA THR A 463 -5.59 -3.06 -21.25
C THR A 463 -6.00 -3.97 -22.41
N ASN A 464 -5.45 -5.17 -22.43
CA ASN A 464 -5.79 -6.20 -23.41
C ASN A 464 -6.55 -7.37 -22.78
N THR A 465 -6.86 -8.40 -23.56
CA THR A 465 -7.67 -9.55 -23.11
C THR A 465 -6.87 -10.64 -22.39
N THR A 466 -5.56 -10.51 -22.26
CA THR A 466 -4.74 -11.46 -21.49
C THR A 466 -4.68 -10.98 -20.06
N GLY A 467 -5.43 -11.59 -19.15
CA GLY A 467 -5.75 -10.96 -17.87
C GLY A 467 -4.94 -11.37 -16.66
N ILE A 468 -4.89 -10.43 -15.72
CA ILE A 468 -4.40 -10.56 -14.36
C ILE A 468 -5.35 -9.83 -13.40
N TYR A 469 -5.17 -10.07 -12.10
CA TYR A 469 -5.74 -9.22 -11.05
C TYR A 469 -4.71 -8.16 -10.62
N ALA A 470 -5.14 -7.07 -9.98
CA ALA A 470 -4.21 -6.08 -9.43
C ALA A 470 -3.47 -6.62 -8.19
N VAL A 471 -4.16 -7.36 -7.34
CA VAL A 471 -3.62 -7.94 -6.10
C VAL A 471 -4.04 -9.41 -5.93
N TYR A 472 -3.07 -10.26 -5.57
CA TYR A 472 -3.25 -11.68 -5.25
C TYR A 472 -2.86 -11.99 -3.80
N ILE A 473 -3.72 -12.71 -3.08
CA ILE A 473 -3.43 -13.25 -1.74
C ILE A 473 -3.63 -14.76 -1.75
N LEU A 474 -2.54 -15.52 -1.64
CA LEU A 474 -2.55 -16.95 -1.91
C LEU A 474 -1.84 -17.78 -0.83
N ALA A 475 -2.09 -19.09 -0.86
CA ALA A 475 -1.32 -20.13 -0.17
C ALA A 475 -1.18 -19.92 1.35
N SER A 476 -2.29 -19.95 2.08
CA SER A 476 -2.31 -19.85 3.55
C SER A 476 -1.76 -18.52 4.08
N SER A 477 -2.00 -17.43 3.35
CA SER A 477 -1.76 -16.10 3.90
C SER A 477 -2.85 -15.75 4.92
N ASP A 478 -2.50 -14.95 5.94
CA ASP A 478 -3.43 -14.57 7.00
C ASP A 478 -3.27 -13.09 7.40
N ASN A 479 -4.36 -12.48 7.86
CA ASN A 479 -4.38 -11.12 8.39
C ASN A 479 -3.75 -10.09 7.41
N ILE A 480 -4.29 -10.02 6.19
CA ILE A 480 -3.82 -9.05 5.18
C ILE A 480 -4.91 -8.02 4.87
N LEU A 481 -4.55 -6.74 4.96
CA LEU A 481 -5.38 -5.61 4.59
C LEU A 481 -4.92 -5.02 3.26
N VAL A 482 -5.87 -4.84 2.33
CA VAL A 482 -5.71 -3.99 1.15
C VAL A 482 -6.67 -2.82 1.29
N ASP A 483 -6.15 -1.61 1.36
CA ASP A 483 -6.90 -0.38 1.56
C ASP A 483 -6.52 0.65 0.48
N GLY A 484 -7.46 1.00 -0.39
CA GLY A 484 -7.19 1.89 -1.51
C GLY A 484 -6.45 1.20 -2.68
N VAL A 485 -7.11 1.23 -3.84
CA VAL A 485 -6.54 0.77 -5.12
C VAL A 485 -6.95 1.73 -6.22
N THR A 486 -6.00 2.13 -7.06
CA THR A 486 -6.24 2.96 -8.25
C THR A 486 -5.68 2.29 -9.50
N PHE A 487 -6.12 2.74 -10.68
CA PHE A 487 -5.72 2.18 -11.96
C PHE A 487 -5.20 3.26 -12.91
N GLY A 488 -4.26 2.88 -13.77
CA GLY A 488 -3.84 3.71 -14.89
C GLY A 488 -3.14 4.99 -14.46
N TYR A 489 -2.17 4.86 -13.55
CA TYR A 489 -1.40 5.98 -13.02
C TYR A 489 -2.32 6.98 -12.30
N GLN A 490 -3.02 6.47 -11.28
CA GLN A 490 -4.00 7.19 -10.46
C GLN A 490 -5.13 7.82 -11.27
N GLY A 491 -5.61 7.11 -12.28
CA GLY A 491 -6.70 7.53 -13.16
C GLY A 491 -6.32 8.56 -14.22
N THR A 492 -5.04 8.96 -14.31
CA THR A 492 -4.60 9.93 -15.33
C THR A 492 -4.52 9.33 -16.73
N ILE A 493 -4.41 8.00 -16.84
CA ILE A 493 -4.35 7.27 -18.12
C ILE A 493 -5.58 6.37 -18.23
N ALA A 494 -6.42 6.66 -19.22
CA ALA A 494 -7.65 5.91 -19.46
C ALA A 494 -7.38 4.49 -19.98
N ASN A 495 -8.32 3.57 -19.69
CA ASN A 495 -8.31 2.18 -20.19
C ASN A 495 -7.04 1.39 -19.82
N VAL A 496 -6.50 1.64 -18.64
CA VAL A 496 -5.37 0.90 -18.08
C VAL A 496 -5.81 0.36 -16.71
N HIS A 497 -6.49 -0.78 -16.72
CA HIS A 497 -7.09 -1.47 -15.59
C HIS A 497 -6.82 -2.99 -15.69
N PRO A 498 -6.88 -3.76 -14.58
CA PRO A 498 -6.67 -5.20 -14.63
C PRO A 498 -7.84 -5.90 -15.35
N TYR A 499 -7.55 -6.76 -16.33
CA TYR A 499 -8.60 -7.40 -17.14
C TYR A 499 -9.45 -8.44 -16.36
N LEU A 500 -8.90 -9.08 -15.32
CA LEU A 500 -9.66 -10.05 -14.50
C LEU A 500 -10.38 -9.37 -13.35
N GLY A 501 -9.76 -8.42 -12.68
CA GLY A 501 -10.37 -7.73 -11.55
C GLY A 501 -9.39 -7.09 -10.60
N ILE A 502 -9.90 -6.54 -9.51
CA ILE A 502 -9.07 -5.93 -8.48
C ILE A 502 -8.34 -7.02 -7.69
N PHE A 503 -9.11 -8.02 -7.23
CA PHE A 503 -8.67 -8.83 -6.09
C PHE A 503 -8.98 -10.32 -6.26
N ASN A 504 -7.97 -11.15 -5.98
CA ASN A 504 -8.10 -12.60 -5.95
C ASN A 504 -7.51 -13.18 -4.67
N VAL A 505 -8.28 -14.04 -4.00
CA VAL A 505 -7.89 -14.66 -2.73
C VAL A 505 -8.08 -16.17 -2.83
N GLY A 506 -7.08 -16.94 -2.41
CA GLY A 506 -7.12 -18.40 -2.41
C GLY A 506 -6.43 -19.01 -1.19
N GLN A 507 -7.06 -20.03 -0.59
CA GLN A 507 -6.53 -20.82 0.52
C GLN A 507 -6.07 -19.96 1.70
N SER A 508 -6.69 -18.80 1.96
CA SER A 508 -6.19 -17.77 2.89
C SER A 508 -7.27 -17.34 3.88
N SER A 509 -6.86 -16.72 4.99
CA SER A 509 -7.77 -16.32 6.07
C SER A 509 -7.62 -14.87 6.52
N ASN A 510 -8.65 -14.30 7.14
CA ASN A 510 -8.62 -12.94 7.71
C ASN A 510 -8.17 -11.86 6.71
N ILE A 511 -8.77 -11.85 5.52
CA ILE A 511 -8.36 -10.98 4.42
C ILE A 511 -9.36 -9.83 4.23
N LYS A 512 -8.87 -8.60 4.04
CA LYS A 512 -9.70 -7.41 3.90
C LYS A 512 -9.35 -6.64 2.62
N LEU A 513 -10.37 -6.20 1.86
CA LEU A 513 -10.24 -5.20 0.79
C LEU A 513 -11.20 -4.04 1.05
N ARG A 514 -10.70 -2.80 1.08
CA ARG A 514 -11.48 -1.63 1.49
C ARG A 514 -11.18 -0.35 0.71
N ASN A 515 -12.14 0.57 0.79
CA ASN A 515 -12.06 1.97 0.33
C ASN A 515 -11.52 2.14 -1.09
N VAL A 516 -12.10 1.40 -2.03
CA VAL A 516 -11.72 1.48 -3.44
C VAL A 516 -12.73 2.32 -4.20
N GLY A 517 -12.32 3.50 -4.64
CA GLY A 517 -13.23 4.49 -5.22
C GLY A 517 -14.28 4.99 -4.22
N THR A 518 -15.20 5.82 -4.69
CA THR A 518 -16.33 6.32 -3.89
C THR A 518 -17.62 6.18 -4.68
N ARG A 519 -18.77 6.31 -4.01
CA ARG A 519 -20.06 6.24 -4.71
C ARG A 519 -20.26 7.34 -5.75
N THR A 520 -19.66 8.50 -5.52
CA THR A 520 -19.67 9.68 -6.42
C THR A 520 -18.59 9.59 -7.51
N THR A 521 -17.43 9.04 -7.17
CA THR A 521 -16.28 8.88 -8.06
C THR A 521 -15.81 7.44 -7.99
N ALA A 522 -16.56 6.56 -8.65
CA ALA A 522 -16.23 5.14 -8.72
C ALA A 522 -14.91 4.95 -9.48
N LEU A 523 -14.15 3.94 -9.08
CA LEU A 523 -12.95 3.52 -9.80
C LEU A 523 -13.34 3.10 -11.22
N SER A 524 -12.66 3.65 -12.23
CA SER A 524 -12.97 3.36 -13.62
C SER A 524 -12.48 1.98 -14.03
N GLY A 525 -13.40 1.12 -14.46
CA GLY A 525 -13.12 -0.14 -15.16
C GLY A 525 -12.83 0.05 -16.65
N GLY A 526 -12.66 1.29 -17.11
CA GLY A 526 -12.43 1.61 -18.51
C GLY A 526 -13.64 1.40 -19.43
N SER A 527 -13.56 1.95 -20.64
CA SER A 527 -14.55 1.83 -21.71
C SER A 527 -14.31 0.66 -22.67
N ALA A 528 -13.20 -0.07 -22.52
CA ALA A 528 -12.85 -1.24 -23.31
C ALA A 528 -12.14 -2.29 -22.44
N ASN A 529 -12.37 -3.58 -22.72
CA ASN A 529 -11.74 -4.69 -21.99
C ASN A 529 -11.93 -4.59 -20.46
N SER A 530 -13.10 -4.14 -20.01
CA SER A 530 -13.36 -3.85 -18.59
C SER A 530 -13.12 -5.07 -17.68
N PRO A 531 -12.75 -4.86 -16.40
CA PRO A 531 -12.45 -5.95 -15.48
C PRO A 531 -13.61 -6.94 -15.40
N ALA A 532 -13.31 -8.24 -15.35
CA ALA A 532 -14.33 -9.27 -15.23
C ALA A 532 -15.12 -9.14 -13.92
N TYR A 533 -14.39 -8.89 -12.83
CA TYR A 533 -14.92 -8.84 -11.47
C TYR A 533 -14.28 -7.73 -10.64
N ILE A 534 -14.89 -7.41 -9.50
CA ILE A 534 -14.17 -6.73 -8.41
C ILE A 534 -13.36 -7.77 -7.64
N TYR A 535 -14.03 -8.87 -7.27
CA TYR A 535 -13.45 -9.95 -6.48
C TYR A 535 -13.85 -11.33 -6.99
N VAL A 536 -12.85 -12.21 -7.05
CA VAL A 536 -13.03 -13.63 -7.33
C VAL A 536 -12.28 -14.45 -6.30
N SER A 537 -12.98 -15.39 -5.70
CA SER A 537 -12.36 -16.43 -4.88
C SER A 537 -11.70 -17.51 -5.73
N ALA A 538 -10.49 -17.92 -5.35
CA ALA A 538 -9.85 -19.15 -5.79
C ALA A 538 -10.13 -20.37 -4.87
N GLY A 539 -11.00 -20.20 -3.87
CA GLY A 539 -11.51 -21.26 -2.99
C GLY A 539 -10.71 -21.46 -1.70
N ASN A 540 -11.32 -22.19 -0.77
CA ASN A 540 -10.77 -22.57 0.54
C ASN A 540 -10.40 -21.36 1.42
N ASN A 541 -11.13 -20.25 1.29
CA ASN A 541 -10.90 -19.06 2.09
C ASN A 541 -11.77 -19.04 3.34
N ASN A 542 -11.31 -18.37 4.40
CA ASN A 542 -12.08 -18.17 5.62
C ASN A 542 -11.97 -16.73 6.12
N THR A 543 -13.08 -16.08 6.45
CA THR A 543 -13.06 -14.71 6.98
C THR A 543 -12.46 -13.70 5.98
N VAL A 544 -13.10 -13.54 4.81
CA VAL A 544 -12.75 -12.48 3.86
C VAL A 544 -13.81 -11.39 3.89
N LYS A 545 -13.38 -10.14 4.01
CA LYS A 545 -14.24 -8.97 4.17
C LYS A 545 -13.96 -7.90 3.11
N LEU A 546 -14.98 -7.54 2.33
CA LEU A 546 -14.90 -6.50 1.30
C LEU A 546 -15.81 -5.34 1.69
N GLN A 547 -15.27 -4.12 1.77
CA GLN A 547 -16.05 -2.98 2.26
C GLN A 547 -15.81 -1.70 1.47
N ARG A 548 -16.88 -0.99 1.09
CA ARG A 548 -16.79 0.35 0.46
C ARG A 548 -15.94 0.32 -0.82
N ILE A 549 -16.35 -0.52 -1.76
CA ILE A 549 -15.68 -0.69 -3.06
C ILE A 549 -16.67 -0.28 -4.14
N TYR A 550 -16.32 0.71 -4.94
CA TYR A 550 -17.15 1.26 -6.00
C TYR A 550 -16.33 1.26 -7.29
N MET A 551 -16.66 0.39 -8.25
CA MET A 551 -16.00 0.30 -9.55
C MET A 551 -17.01 0.15 -10.67
N THR A 552 -16.82 0.86 -11.78
CA THR A 552 -17.71 0.71 -12.95
C THR A 552 -16.97 1.00 -14.26
N PRO A 553 -17.26 0.25 -15.35
CA PRO A 553 -18.11 -0.93 -15.38
C PRO A 553 -17.39 -2.19 -14.89
N THR A 554 -18.16 -3.21 -14.55
CA THR A 554 -17.72 -4.62 -14.50
C THR A 554 -18.19 -5.32 -15.78
N ARG A 555 -17.57 -6.45 -16.15
CA ARG A 555 -17.90 -7.17 -17.39
C ARG A 555 -18.69 -8.46 -17.16
N THR A 556 -18.48 -9.15 -16.04
CA THR A 556 -19.05 -10.49 -15.81
C THR A 556 -19.81 -10.59 -14.51
N GLY A 557 -19.27 -9.99 -13.45
CA GLY A 557 -19.87 -10.04 -12.12
C GLY A 557 -19.23 -9.01 -11.21
N VAL A 558 -19.84 -8.78 -10.06
CA VAL A 558 -19.20 -7.96 -9.01
C VAL A 558 -18.33 -8.85 -8.12
N ILE A 559 -18.94 -9.92 -7.62
CA ILE A 559 -18.37 -10.89 -6.68
C ILE A 559 -18.61 -12.30 -7.21
N SER A 560 -17.59 -13.15 -7.16
CA SER A 560 -17.70 -14.58 -7.41
C SER A 560 -17.00 -15.41 -6.34
N THR A 561 -17.71 -16.37 -5.76
CA THR A 561 -17.25 -17.19 -4.63
C THR A 561 -17.51 -18.67 -4.87
N LEU A 562 -16.83 -19.52 -4.10
CA LEU A 562 -16.95 -20.97 -4.17
C LEU A 562 -17.48 -21.53 -2.83
N ASN A 563 -18.09 -22.71 -2.89
CA ASN A 563 -18.65 -23.39 -1.72
C ASN A 563 -17.61 -23.97 -0.76
N SER A 564 -16.33 -23.88 -1.11
CA SER A 564 -15.24 -24.15 -0.18
C SER A 564 -14.79 -22.91 0.60
N ASP A 565 -15.34 -21.73 0.30
CA ASP A 565 -15.13 -20.53 1.10
C ASP A 565 -16.11 -20.46 2.27
N LYS A 566 -15.70 -19.84 3.37
CA LYS A 566 -16.52 -19.70 4.58
C LYS A 566 -16.36 -18.32 5.23
N ASN A 567 -17.40 -17.85 5.91
CA ASN A 567 -17.38 -16.63 6.73
C ASN A 567 -17.07 -15.36 5.92
N MET A 568 -17.69 -15.21 4.75
CA MET A 568 -17.41 -14.07 3.87
C MET A 568 -18.38 -12.92 4.13
N THR A 569 -17.87 -11.68 4.15
CA THR A 569 -18.68 -10.48 4.38
C THR A 569 -18.45 -9.46 3.27
N TYR A 570 -19.52 -9.05 2.61
CA TYR A 570 -19.50 -8.01 1.57
C TYR A 570 -20.39 -6.85 2.01
N GLU A 571 -19.84 -5.64 2.08
CA GLU A 571 -20.59 -4.46 2.52
C GLU A 571 -20.27 -3.30 1.59
N HIS A 572 -21.26 -2.72 0.90
CA HIS A 572 -21.00 -1.59 -0.01
C HIS A 572 -20.04 -1.94 -1.15
N VAL A 573 -20.21 -3.11 -1.77
CA VAL A 573 -19.44 -3.53 -2.96
C VAL A 573 -20.30 -3.33 -4.21
N TYR A 574 -19.93 -2.35 -5.04
CA TYR A 574 -20.70 -1.87 -6.17
C TYR A 574 -19.94 -2.05 -7.48
N GLY A 575 -20.54 -2.81 -8.38
CA GLY A 575 -20.21 -2.80 -9.81
C GLY A 575 -21.06 -1.80 -10.58
N ASP A 576 -21.45 -2.17 -11.80
CA ASP A 576 -22.38 -1.40 -12.63
C ASP A 576 -23.88 -1.60 -12.28
N MET A 577 -24.17 -2.35 -11.21
CA MET A 577 -25.51 -2.78 -10.75
C MET A 577 -26.30 -3.71 -11.70
N GLY A 578 -25.86 -3.87 -12.95
CA GLY A 578 -26.46 -4.78 -13.92
C GLY A 578 -25.97 -6.21 -13.75
N ASP A 579 -24.70 -6.37 -13.38
CA ASP A 579 -24.03 -7.66 -13.32
C ASP A 579 -24.46 -8.56 -12.15
N THR A 580 -24.38 -9.87 -12.37
CA THR A 580 -24.81 -10.86 -11.37
C THR A 580 -23.74 -11.10 -10.28
N MET A 581 -24.18 -11.20 -9.03
CA MET A 581 -23.34 -11.62 -7.89
C MET A 581 -23.50 -13.11 -7.62
N VAL A 582 -22.38 -13.85 -7.62
CA VAL A 582 -22.33 -15.29 -7.31
C VAL A 582 -21.82 -15.48 -5.88
N LEU A 583 -22.77 -15.62 -4.94
CA LEU A 583 -22.52 -15.73 -3.50
C LEU A 583 -22.55 -17.19 -3.01
N ALA A 584 -21.82 -18.08 -3.65
CA ALA A 584 -21.81 -19.51 -3.34
C ALA A 584 -20.93 -19.91 -2.14
N SER A 585 -20.63 -18.99 -1.22
CA SER A 585 -19.80 -19.25 -0.03
C SER A 585 -20.64 -19.61 1.19
N LEU A 586 -20.04 -20.31 2.16
CA LEU A 586 -20.68 -20.77 3.39
C LEU A 586 -20.68 -19.68 4.47
N ASN A 587 -21.73 -19.61 5.29
CA ASN A 587 -21.84 -18.66 6.41
C ASN A 587 -21.54 -17.20 6.01
N SER A 588 -21.99 -16.80 4.84
CA SER A 588 -21.67 -15.50 4.25
C SER A 588 -22.85 -14.54 4.29
N VAL A 589 -22.53 -13.25 4.21
CA VAL A 589 -23.52 -12.16 4.09
C VAL A 589 -23.07 -11.15 3.04
N ALA A 590 -24.01 -10.65 2.26
CA ALA A 590 -23.79 -9.49 1.40
C ALA A 590 -24.81 -8.41 1.75
N LYS A 591 -24.31 -7.25 2.14
CA LYS A 591 -25.11 -6.15 2.68
C LYS A 591 -24.90 -4.90 1.84
N ASN A 592 -25.97 -4.27 1.40
CA ASN A 592 -25.95 -3.03 0.64
C ASN A 592 -24.93 -3.08 -0.52
N CYS A 593 -24.97 -4.15 -1.34
CA CYS A 593 -24.07 -4.30 -2.49
C CYS A 593 -24.74 -3.81 -3.78
N GLY A 594 -23.99 -3.26 -4.73
CA GLY A 594 -24.52 -2.82 -6.02
C GLY A 594 -24.35 -3.91 -7.09
N GLY A 595 -25.39 -4.69 -7.34
CA GLY A 595 -25.38 -5.80 -8.28
C GLY A 595 -26.70 -6.57 -8.31
N THR A 596 -26.89 -7.40 -9.34
CA THR A 596 -28.04 -8.29 -9.46
C THR A 596 -27.79 -9.60 -8.71
N THR A 597 -28.64 -9.94 -7.75
CA THR A 597 -28.52 -11.21 -6.99
C THR A 597 -28.94 -12.42 -7.83
N SER A 598 -28.25 -13.55 -7.68
CA SER A 598 -28.58 -14.83 -8.34
C SER A 598 -30.07 -15.22 -8.26
N VAL A 599 -30.58 -15.85 -9.31
CA VAL A 599 -31.99 -16.31 -9.45
C VAL A 599 -32.13 -17.84 -9.38
N THR A 600 -31.07 -18.55 -9.00
CA THR A 600 -31.06 -20.02 -8.90
C THR A 600 -30.67 -20.47 -7.50
N GLY A 601 -31.05 -21.69 -7.14
CA GLY A 601 -30.59 -22.35 -5.91
C GLY A 601 -29.07 -22.49 -5.89
N GLN A 602 -28.52 -22.59 -4.67
CA GLN A 602 -27.08 -22.63 -4.46
C GLN A 602 -26.64 -24.05 -4.09
N ALA A 603 -25.82 -24.65 -4.95
CA ALA A 603 -25.40 -26.04 -4.77
C ALA A 603 -24.36 -26.19 -3.65
N SER A 604 -24.68 -27.03 -2.66
CA SER A 604 -23.83 -27.34 -1.50
C SER A 604 -23.38 -26.09 -0.74
N VAL A 605 -24.29 -25.13 -0.58
CA VAL A 605 -24.08 -23.91 0.21
C VAL A 605 -24.86 -24.01 1.50
N TYR A 606 -24.20 -23.64 2.60
CA TYR A 606 -24.69 -23.81 3.97
C TYR A 606 -24.52 -22.51 4.77
N GLY A 607 -25.51 -22.15 5.57
CA GLY A 607 -25.51 -21.03 6.52
C GLY A 607 -25.57 -19.63 5.91
N THR A 608 -25.49 -19.49 4.59
CA THR A 608 -25.70 -18.22 3.88
C THR A 608 -27.19 -18.00 3.69
N HIS A 609 -27.84 -17.34 4.64
CA HIS A 609 -29.31 -17.21 4.67
C HIS A 609 -29.84 -15.88 4.14
N PHE A 610 -29.03 -14.82 4.09
CA PHE A 610 -29.52 -13.48 3.76
C PHE A 610 -28.51 -12.67 2.97
N TRP A 611 -29.02 -11.94 1.98
CA TRP A 611 -28.30 -10.85 1.34
C TRP A 611 -29.24 -9.74 0.87
N ASP A 612 -28.72 -8.52 0.75
CA ASP A 612 -29.39 -7.38 0.15
C ASP A 612 -28.49 -6.64 -0.85
N ALA A 613 -29.10 -6.21 -1.95
CA ALA A 613 -28.40 -5.56 -3.05
C ALA A 613 -29.27 -4.53 -3.78
N PHE A 614 -28.62 -3.53 -4.36
CA PHE A 614 -29.22 -2.50 -5.21
C PHE A 614 -28.97 -2.80 -6.69
N THR A 615 -30.05 -2.78 -7.46
CA THR A 615 -30.04 -2.99 -8.93
C THR A 615 -30.13 -1.66 -9.70
N SER A 616 -30.38 -0.56 -8.99
CA SER A 616 -30.28 0.82 -9.48
C SER A 616 -30.13 1.78 -8.29
N ASP A 617 -29.97 3.07 -8.57
CA ASP A 617 -29.98 4.13 -7.56
C ASP A 617 -31.32 4.24 -6.79
N THR A 618 -32.38 3.60 -7.29
CA THR A 618 -33.74 3.72 -6.75
C THR A 618 -34.36 2.38 -6.33
N VAL A 619 -33.79 1.25 -6.75
CA VAL A 619 -34.36 -0.09 -6.54
C VAL A 619 -33.34 -1.02 -5.89
N GLY A 620 -33.77 -1.71 -4.84
CA GLY A 620 -33.03 -2.77 -4.18
C GLY A 620 -33.85 -4.04 -3.97
N ARG A 621 -33.20 -5.07 -3.43
CA ARG A 621 -33.76 -6.39 -3.18
C ARG A 621 -33.17 -6.96 -1.90
N VAL A 622 -34.02 -7.50 -1.03
CA VAL A 622 -33.63 -8.35 0.10
C VAL A 622 -34.03 -9.78 -0.26
N THR A 623 -33.11 -10.73 -0.13
CA THR A 623 -33.33 -12.13 -0.51
C THR A 623 -32.97 -13.07 0.63
N LEU A 624 -33.84 -14.05 0.85
CA LEU A 624 -33.66 -15.22 1.70
C LEU A 624 -33.50 -16.46 0.79
N PRO A 625 -32.27 -16.89 0.47
CA PRO A 625 -32.01 -18.23 -0.08
C PRO A 625 -32.30 -19.33 0.95
N MET A 626 -32.83 -20.47 0.49
CA MET A 626 -33.15 -21.61 1.35
C MET A 626 -31.97 -22.56 1.52
N ASN A 627 -30.85 -22.04 2.01
CA ASN A 627 -29.66 -22.84 2.31
C ASN A 627 -29.79 -23.50 3.69
N GLU A 628 -29.24 -24.69 3.84
CA GLU A 628 -29.27 -25.41 5.12
C GLU A 628 -28.38 -24.70 6.14
N GLN A 629 -28.84 -24.64 7.40
CA GLN A 629 -28.07 -24.05 8.49
C GLN A 629 -26.79 -24.83 8.80
N THR A 630 -25.78 -24.09 9.26
CA THR A 630 -24.60 -24.64 9.94
C THR A 630 -24.73 -24.47 11.44
N THR A 631 -23.81 -25.06 12.22
CA THR A 631 -23.73 -24.84 13.68
C THR A 631 -23.66 -23.36 14.08
N GLU A 632 -23.06 -22.51 13.23
CA GLU A 632 -22.92 -21.06 13.49
C GLU A 632 -24.20 -20.27 13.19
N THR A 633 -25.15 -20.87 12.45
CA THR A 633 -26.36 -20.18 11.99
C THR A 633 -27.65 -20.85 12.46
N THR A 634 -27.57 -21.86 13.35
CA THR A 634 -28.74 -22.52 13.94
C THR A 634 -29.63 -21.56 14.71
N SER A 635 -29.07 -20.48 15.28
CA SER A 635 -29.87 -19.47 15.99
C SER A 635 -30.79 -18.68 15.07
N LEU A 636 -30.57 -18.70 13.75
CA LEU A 636 -31.37 -17.98 12.76
C LEU A 636 -32.55 -18.81 12.25
N VAL A 637 -32.59 -20.12 12.52
CA VAL A 637 -33.57 -21.03 11.94
C VAL A 637 -34.20 -21.88 13.04
N THR A 638 -35.53 -21.86 13.11
CA THR A 638 -36.30 -22.64 14.09
C THR A 638 -37.31 -23.51 13.36
N ILE A 639 -37.17 -24.84 13.47
CA ILE A 639 -38.21 -25.78 13.05
C ILE A 639 -39.28 -25.79 14.14
N VAL A 640 -40.48 -25.30 13.82
CA VAL A 640 -41.58 -25.16 14.78
C VAL A 640 -42.40 -26.44 14.85
N ALA A 641 -42.68 -27.05 13.69
CA ALA A 641 -43.47 -28.27 13.59
C ALA A 641 -43.08 -29.09 12.35
N GLY A 642 -43.42 -30.38 12.38
CA GLY A 642 -43.20 -31.31 11.28
C GLY A 642 -41.73 -31.64 11.01
N THR A 643 -41.42 -31.99 9.77
CA THR A 643 -40.07 -32.39 9.32
C THR A 643 -39.64 -31.67 8.03
N PRO A 644 -39.62 -30.33 8.00
CA PRO A 644 -39.02 -29.60 6.89
C PRO A 644 -37.55 -30.00 6.72
N LYS A 645 -37.09 -30.12 5.47
CA LYS A 645 -35.71 -30.52 5.16
C LYS A 645 -35.11 -29.62 4.10
N PHE A 646 -33.82 -29.33 4.25
CA PHE A 646 -33.06 -28.66 3.20
C PHE A 646 -32.42 -29.68 2.24
N THR A 647 -32.15 -29.26 1.01
CA THR A 647 -31.47 -30.07 0.00
C THR A 647 -30.12 -29.45 -0.37
N SER A 648 -29.20 -30.28 -0.88
CA SER A 648 -27.90 -29.81 -1.38
C SER A 648 -28.01 -28.93 -2.65
N ALA A 649 -29.21 -28.70 -3.18
CA ALA A 649 -29.46 -27.77 -4.28
C ALA A 649 -29.84 -26.36 -3.80
N GLY A 650 -29.84 -26.12 -2.49
CA GLY A 650 -30.23 -24.83 -1.90
C GLY A 650 -31.75 -24.64 -1.92
N GLN A 651 -32.48 -25.66 -1.46
CA GLN A 651 -33.95 -25.64 -1.39
C GLN A 651 -34.45 -26.14 -0.04
N LEU A 652 -35.56 -25.57 0.44
CA LEU A 652 -36.35 -26.02 1.56
C LEU A 652 -37.52 -26.87 1.05
N THR A 653 -37.58 -28.13 1.44
CA THR A 653 -38.68 -29.06 1.14
C THR A 653 -39.61 -29.19 2.34
N MET A 654 -40.92 -29.09 2.09
CA MET A 654 -41.97 -29.18 3.11
C MET A 654 -43.10 -30.05 2.55
N GLN A 655 -42.99 -31.35 2.79
CA GLN A 655 -43.79 -32.36 2.08
C GLN A 655 -45.07 -32.75 2.82
N SER A 656 -45.18 -32.43 4.11
CA SER A 656 -46.33 -32.75 4.96
C SER A 656 -47.08 -31.50 5.35
N VAL A 657 -48.42 -31.59 5.44
CA VAL A 657 -49.25 -30.52 6.00
C VAL A 657 -48.76 -30.21 7.42
N ASN A 658 -48.67 -28.92 7.77
CA ASN A 658 -48.16 -28.40 9.04
C ASN A 658 -46.64 -28.59 9.27
N ASP A 659 -45.86 -28.98 8.26
CA ASP A 659 -44.42 -28.65 8.30
C ASP A 659 -44.31 -27.12 8.51
N GLU A 660 -43.53 -26.67 9.49
CA GLU A 660 -43.43 -25.25 9.85
C GLU A 660 -42.01 -24.86 10.25
N ILE A 661 -41.53 -23.74 9.71
CA ILE A 661 -40.20 -23.20 9.97
C ILE A 661 -40.22 -21.67 10.09
N ILE A 662 -39.39 -21.15 10.99
CA ILE A 662 -39.13 -19.72 11.17
C ILE A 662 -37.67 -19.43 10.82
N ILE A 663 -37.42 -18.40 10.02
CA ILE A 663 -36.07 -17.94 9.66
C ILE A 663 -35.92 -16.44 9.95
N GLU A 664 -34.89 -16.07 10.71
CA GLU A 664 -34.65 -14.72 11.22
C GLU A 664 -33.40 -14.07 10.60
N GLN A 665 -33.53 -12.82 10.14
CA GLN A 665 -32.44 -12.07 9.53
C GLN A 665 -31.38 -11.65 10.55
N SER A 666 -30.11 -11.95 10.26
CA SER A 666 -28.99 -11.72 11.18
C SER A 666 -28.59 -10.25 11.33
N TYR A 667 -28.90 -9.39 10.35
CA TYR A 667 -28.44 -7.99 10.31
C TYR A 667 -29.53 -7.03 9.81
N PHE A 668 -29.45 -5.75 10.23
CA PHE A 668 -30.35 -4.69 9.74
C PHE A 668 -29.97 -4.27 8.33
N VAL A 669 -30.92 -4.31 7.39
CA VAL A 669 -30.77 -3.81 6.02
C VAL A 669 -30.80 -2.29 6.02
N LYS A 670 -29.68 -1.64 5.69
CA LYS A 670 -29.55 -0.18 5.56
C LYS A 670 -29.72 0.31 4.12
N GLY A 671 -29.99 1.60 3.96
CA GLY A 671 -30.05 2.27 2.65
C GLY A 671 -31.41 2.21 1.94
N CYS A 672 -32.34 1.37 2.40
CA CYS A 672 -33.70 1.30 1.87
C CYS A 672 -34.62 2.36 2.49
N THR A 673 -35.50 2.96 1.70
CA THR A 673 -36.49 3.94 2.18
C THR A 673 -37.91 3.38 2.34
N ALA A 674 -38.22 2.28 1.65
CA ALA A 674 -39.51 1.58 1.76
C ALA A 674 -39.43 0.17 1.15
N LEU A 675 -40.41 -0.69 1.44
CA LEU A 675 -40.70 -1.89 0.64
C LEU A 675 -41.73 -1.54 -0.44
N THR A 676 -41.71 -2.24 -1.57
CA THR A 676 -42.59 -1.87 -2.69
C THR A 676 -43.96 -2.53 -2.60
N ASN A 677 -44.98 -1.87 -3.17
CA ASN A 677 -46.28 -2.50 -3.43
C ASN A 677 -46.18 -3.39 -4.68
N THR A 678 -45.33 -4.42 -4.59
CA THR A 678 -45.11 -5.43 -5.63
C THR A 678 -45.09 -6.78 -4.96
N ALA A 679 -45.73 -7.77 -5.58
CA ALA A 679 -45.71 -9.13 -5.04
C ALA A 679 -44.24 -9.59 -4.86
N PRO A 680 -43.89 -10.14 -3.69
CA PRO A 680 -42.60 -10.79 -3.50
C PRO A 680 -42.36 -11.89 -4.54
N ILE A 681 -41.10 -12.21 -4.78
CA ILE A 681 -40.74 -13.33 -5.64
C ILE A 681 -40.44 -14.52 -4.74
N VAL A 682 -41.31 -15.52 -4.77
CA VAL A 682 -41.06 -16.83 -4.16
C VAL A 682 -40.75 -17.80 -5.29
N SER A 683 -39.55 -18.37 -5.27
CA SER A 683 -39.06 -19.29 -6.30
C SER A 683 -39.03 -20.71 -5.76
N GLY A 684 -39.35 -21.71 -6.58
CA GLY A 684 -39.53 -23.09 -6.14
C GLY A 684 -40.54 -23.87 -6.97
N THR A 685 -41.02 -24.98 -6.41
CA THR A 685 -42.10 -25.80 -6.95
C THR A 685 -43.32 -25.69 -6.03
N ASN A 686 -44.50 -25.45 -6.60
CA ASN A 686 -45.77 -25.22 -5.89
C ASN A 686 -45.80 -23.95 -5.01
N VAL A 687 -45.21 -22.84 -5.51
CA VAL A 687 -45.02 -21.57 -4.77
C VAL A 687 -45.63 -20.33 -5.45
N THR A 688 -46.81 -20.45 -6.05
CA THR A 688 -47.47 -19.35 -6.79
C THR A 688 -48.37 -18.54 -5.86
N TYR A 689 -48.25 -17.21 -5.83
CA TYR A 689 -49.15 -16.36 -5.05
C TYR A 689 -50.62 -16.54 -5.44
N VAL A 690 -51.50 -16.74 -4.45
CA VAL A 690 -52.95 -16.85 -4.63
C VAL A 690 -53.66 -15.69 -3.93
N SER A 691 -53.65 -15.66 -2.58
CA SER A 691 -54.28 -14.60 -1.78
C SER A 691 -53.88 -14.67 -0.31
N GLY A 692 -53.81 -13.53 0.39
CA GLY A 692 -53.47 -13.53 1.81
C GLY A 692 -52.08 -14.14 2.03
N PRO A 693 -51.91 -15.11 2.96
CA PRO A 693 -50.65 -15.81 3.15
C PRO A 693 -50.40 -16.92 2.12
N ASP A 694 -51.36 -17.28 1.26
CA ASP A 694 -51.30 -18.44 0.36
C ASP A 694 -50.37 -18.19 -0.86
N TRP A 695 -49.30 -18.98 -0.90
CA TRP A 695 -48.34 -19.12 -1.99
C TRP A 695 -48.36 -20.55 -2.55
N GLY A 696 -49.52 -21.03 -2.99
CA GLY A 696 -49.68 -22.29 -3.70
C GLY A 696 -49.94 -23.43 -2.73
N ASN A 697 -48.89 -24.14 -2.33
CA ASN A 697 -49.00 -25.18 -1.29
C ASN A 697 -48.47 -24.70 0.07
N HIS A 698 -48.11 -23.42 0.18
CA HIS A 698 -47.41 -22.87 1.33
C HIS A 698 -48.07 -21.57 1.79
N ASP A 699 -48.28 -21.44 3.09
CA ASP A 699 -48.61 -20.18 3.71
C ASP A 699 -47.33 -19.47 4.18
N ILE A 700 -47.15 -18.20 3.79
CA ILE A 700 -45.96 -17.42 4.12
C ILE A 700 -46.33 -16.12 4.83
N TYR A 701 -45.74 -15.93 6.00
CA TYR A 701 -45.91 -14.77 6.86
C TYR A 701 -44.56 -14.10 7.15
N TYR A 702 -44.60 -12.83 7.54
CA TYR A 702 -43.42 -12.11 8.01
C TYR A 702 -43.69 -11.28 9.27
N GLN A 703 -42.60 -11.01 9.99
CA GLN A 703 -42.46 -9.92 10.97
C GLN A 703 -41.33 -9.01 10.52
N ILE A 704 -41.39 -7.75 10.94
CA ILE A 704 -40.35 -6.76 10.66
C ILE A 704 -39.93 -6.08 11.96
N ASP A 705 -38.64 -5.87 12.12
CA ASP A 705 -38.05 -5.03 13.16
C ASP A 705 -37.43 -3.81 12.50
N THR A 706 -37.96 -2.62 12.79
CA THR A 706 -37.47 -1.34 12.27
C THR A 706 -36.64 -0.55 13.30
N GLY A 707 -36.08 -1.26 14.29
CA GLY A 707 -35.27 -0.73 15.39
C GLY A 707 -35.97 -0.75 16.75
N SER A 708 -37.13 -1.41 16.86
CA SER A 708 -37.94 -1.51 18.09
C SER A 708 -38.28 -2.97 18.48
N GLY A 709 -37.66 -3.94 17.83
CA GLY A 709 -38.01 -5.36 17.94
C GLY A 709 -39.15 -5.76 17.00
N TYR A 710 -39.37 -7.07 16.87
CA TYR A 710 -40.32 -7.67 15.89
C TYR A 710 -41.81 -7.49 16.19
N GLY A 711 -42.20 -6.85 17.30
CA GLY A 711 -43.59 -6.55 17.65
C GLY A 711 -44.52 -7.75 17.93
N GLY A 712 -44.13 -8.98 17.58
CA GLY A 712 -44.84 -10.23 17.90
C GLY A 712 -46.01 -10.61 16.97
N THR A 713 -46.44 -9.72 16.07
CA THR A 713 -47.58 -9.96 15.16
C THR A 713 -47.12 -10.44 13.78
N TRP A 714 -47.54 -11.62 13.36
CA TRP A 714 -47.32 -12.14 12.01
C TRP A 714 -48.25 -11.47 10.99
N LYS A 715 -47.70 -10.98 9.88
CA LYS A 715 -48.42 -10.40 8.75
C LYS A 715 -48.30 -11.30 7.52
N ASP A 716 -49.35 -11.39 6.71
CA ASP A 716 -49.30 -12.13 5.44
C ASP A 716 -48.25 -11.51 4.52
N LEU A 717 -47.42 -12.35 3.86
CA LEU A 717 -46.41 -11.88 2.92
C LEU A 717 -47.08 -11.42 1.60
N THR A 718 -47.61 -10.20 1.61
CA THR A 718 -48.31 -9.58 0.47
C THR A 718 -47.71 -8.23 0.11
N ALA A 719 -47.89 -7.82 -1.14
CA ALA A 719 -47.46 -6.50 -1.63
C ALA A 719 -48.03 -5.34 -0.78
N ALA A 720 -49.32 -5.44 -0.42
CA ALA A 720 -50.02 -4.42 0.35
C ALA A 720 -49.41 -4.27 1.76
N ASN A 721 -49.23 -5.38 2.49
CA ASN A 721 -48.65 -5.34 3.84
C ASN A 721 -47.22 -4.79 3.83
N LEU A 722 -46.38 -5.25 2.89
CA LEU A 722 -45.00 -4.81 2.78
C LEU A 722 -44.90 -3.30 2.52
N SER A 723 -45.69 -2.78 1.57
CA SER A 723 -45.70 -1.34 1.26
C SER A 723 -46.28 -0.46 2.37
N GLY A 724 -46.99 -1.05 3.34
CA GLY A 724 -47.50 -0.36 4.52
C GLY A 724 -46.47 -0.19 5.64
N GLU A 725 -45.30 -0.82 5.54
CA GLU A 725 -44.24 -0.67 6.55
C GLU A 725 -43.57 0.70 6.47
N THR A 726 -43.25 1.29 7.63
CA THR A 726 -42.49 2.54 7.72
C THR A 726 -41.01 2.22 7.98
N ILE A 727 -40.14 2.56 7.04
CA ILE A 727 -38.71 2.23 7.09
C ILE A 727 -37.88 3.51 7.05
N SER A 728 -36.81 3.56 7.85
CA SER A 728 -35.76 4.57 7.76
C SER A 728 -34.51 3.97 7.15
N ALA A 729 -33.85 4.68 6.23
CA ALA A 729 -32.63 4.20 5.57
C ALA A 729 -31.43 4.07 6.52
N SER A 730 -31.40 4.86 7.61
CA SER A 730 -30.29 4.87 8.57
C SER A 730 -30.40 3.77 9.62
N THR A 731 -31.58 3.60 10.20
CA THR A 731 -31.88 2.50 11.13
C THR A 731 -31.98 1.16 10.41
N GLY A 732 -32.59 1.18 9.22
CA GLY A 732 -32.85 -0.03 8.45
C GLY A 732 -33.98 -0.89 9.01
N PHE A 733 -33.98 -2.17 8.63
CA PHE A 733 -34.92 -3.15 9.16
C PHE A 733 -34.36 -4.58 9.14
N LYS A 734 -34.93 -5.47 9.96
CA LYS A 734 -34.74 -6.93 9.86
C LYS A 734 -36.05 -7.61 9.53
N LEU A 735 -36.00 -8.69 8.76
CA LEU A 735 -37.14 -9.54 8.51
C LEU A 735 -37.06 -10.86 9.29
N LYS A 736 -38.22 -11.40 9.61
CA LYS A 736 -38.38 -12.75 10.13
C LYS A 736 -39.52 -13.41 9.36
N TYR A 737 -39.29 -14.60 8.84
CA TYR A 737 -40.24 -15.32 8.00
C TYR A 737 -40.80 -16.51 8.76
N ARG A 738 -42.08 -16.79 8.58
CA ARG A 738 -42.73 -18.02 9.03
C ARG A 738 -43.37 -18.67 7.82
N ILE A 739 -42.99 -19.91 7.54
CA ILE A 739 -43.45 -20.68 6.38
C ILE A 739 -44.15 -21.93 6.90
N VAL A 740 -45.36 -22.18 6.41
CA VAL A 740 -46.17 -23.35 6.78
C VAL A 740 -46.55 -24.09 5.49
N CYS A 741 -46.44 -25.41 5.49
CA CYS A 741 -47.01 -26.23 4.41
C CYS A 741 -48.51 -26.38 4.63
N ASP A 742 -49.30 -25.77 3.74
CA ASP A 742 -50.76 -25.86 3.77
C ASP A 742 -51.24 -27.15 3.06
N THR A 743 -50.65 -27.45 1.90
CA THR A 743 -51.01 -28.63 1.10
C THR A 743 -49.81 -29.56 0.90
N ALA A 744 -49.94 -30.81 1.38
CA ALA A 744 -48.88 -31.83 1.25
C ALA A 744 -48.61 -32.21 -0.22
N SER A 745 -47.33 -32.27 -0.58
CA SER A 745 -46.87 -32.82 -1.86
C SER A 745 -45.40 -33.21 -1.76
N THR A 746 -45.03 -34.33 -2.38
CA THR A 746 -43.64 -34.79 -2.42
C THR A 746 -42.72 -33.88 -3.25
N THR A 747 -43.30 -33.01 -4.10
CA THR A 747 -42.55 -32.07 -4.94
C THR A 747 -42.44 -30.67 -4.35
N ASN A 748 -43.05 -30.39 -3.20
CA ASN A 748 -42.97 -29.08 -2.55
C ASN A 748 -41.53 -28.68 -2.27
N ALA A 749 -41.10 -27.53 -2.80
CA ALA A 749 -39.77 -27.01 -2.61
C ALA A 749 -39.75 -25.48 -2.77
N ILE A 750 -39.08 -24.78 -1.87
CA ILE A 750 -38.82 -23.33 -1.94
C ILE A 750 -37.32 -23.14 -2.12
N THR A 751 -36.92 -22.38 -3.14
CA THR A 751 -35.52 -22.07 -3.46
C THR A 751 -35.09 -20.74 -2.81
N TYR A 752 -35.90 -19.69 -2.93
CA TYR A 752 -35.66 -18.41 -2.27
C TYR A 752 -36.93 -17.57 -2.16
N ILE A 753 -36.94 -16.62 -1.24
CA ILE A 753 -37.91 -15.53 -1.12
C ILE A 753 -37.19 -14.21 -1.35
N ARG A 754 -37.75 -13.30 -2.16
CA ARG A 754 -37.16 -12.00 -2.47
C ARG A 754 -38.19 -10.89 -2.41
N ILE A 755 -37.85 -9.82 -1.72
CA ILE A 755 -38.66 -8.61 -1.57
C ILE A 755 -37.94 -7.44 -2.26
N THR A 756 -38.68 -6.68 -3.06
CA THR A 756 -38.18 -5.46 -3.71
C THR A 756 -38.30 -4.29 -2.75
N THR A 757 -37.28 -3.43 -2.73
CA THR A 757 -37.19 -2.24 -1.88
C THR A 757 -37.02 -0.97 -2.72
N ASN A 758 -37.51 0.15 -2.23
CA ASN A 758 -37.18 1.47 -2.75
C ASN A 758 -35.95 2.05 -2.05
N SER A 759 -35.25 2.94 -2.75
CA SER A 759 -34.05 3.60 -2.27
C SER A 759 -33.86 4.96 -2.94
N THR A 760 -32.84 5.70 -2.49
CA THR A 760 -32.25 6.83 -3.23
C THR A 760 -30.74 6.70 -3.28
N LEU A 761 -30.08 7.39 -4.21
CA LEU A 761 -28.61 7.46 -4.28
C LEU A 761 -28.01 7.95 -2.96
N ALA A 762 -28.59 9.00 -2.36
CA ALA A 762 -28.16 9.50 -1.06
C ALA A 762 -28.32 8.44 0.04
N SER A 763 -29.45 7.72 0.07
CA SER A 763 -29.67 6.67 1.07
C SER A 763 -28.66 5.53 0.95
N GLN A 764 -28.28 5.14 -0.27
CA GLN A 764 -27.24 4.13 -0.51
C GLN A 764 -25.85 4.63 -0.10
N THR A 765 -25.57 5.93 -0.29
CA THR A 765 -24.26 6.54 -0.05
C THR A 765 -24.01 6.80 1.44
N ASP A 766 -25.00 7.33 2.14
CA ASP A 766 -24.80 7.93 3.47
C ASP A 766 -24.98 6.91 4.60
N ASN A 767 -25.68 5.80 4.35
CA ASN A 767 -26.04 4.81 5.37
C ASN A 767 -25.08 3.61 5.34
N LEU A 768 -23.83 3.88 5.70
CA LEU A 768 -22.75 2.91 5.67
C LEU A 768 -22.82 1.90 6.82
N TYR A 769 -22.26 0.70 6.56
CA TYR A 769 -21.92 -0.24 7.62
C TYR A 769 -20.54 0.13 8.19
N PRO A 770 -20.27 -0.21 9.45
CA PRO A 770 -18.98 0.07 10.09
C PRO A 770 -17.86 -0.71 9.43
N LEU A 771 -16.67 -0.10 9.36
CA LEU A 771 -15.49 -0.82 8.87
C LEU A 771 -15.15 -1.98 9.80
N GLU A 772 -15.22 -1.77 11.11
CA GLU A 772 -15.02 -2.81 12.12
C GLU A 772 -16.09 -2.76 13.21
N THR A 773 -16.37 -3.94 13.75
CA THR A 773 -17.15 -4.10 14.97
C THR A 773 -16.35 -5.02 15.88
N VAL A 774 -16.03 -4.54 17.07
CA VAL A 774 -15.22 -5.27 18.05
C VAL A 774 -16.02 -5.52 19.32
N THR A 775 -15.60 -6.49 20.11
CA THR A 775 -16.22 -6.73 21.42
C THR A 775 -15.48 -5.93 22.48
N VAL A 776 -16.23 -5.23 23.33
CA VAL A 776 -15.73 -4.54 24.51
C VAL A 776 -16.31 -5.26 25.72
N SER A 777 -15.45 -5.84 26.56
CA SER A 777 -15.82 -6.51 27.80
C SER A 777 -15.14 -5.88 29.01
N VAL A 778 -15.92 -5.78 30.09
CA VAL A 778 -15.44 -5.44 31.42
C VAL A 778 -15.84 -6.55 32.38
N THR A 779 -14.85 -7.08 33.09
CA THR A 779 -14.99 -8.13 34.09
C THR A 779 -14.75 -7.57 35.48
N ALA A 780 -15.71 -7.74 36.39
CA ALA A 780 -15.61 -7.37 37.78
C ALA A 780 -15.25 -8.58 38.65
N LYS A 781 -14.17 -8.48 39.44
CA LYS A 781 -13.80 -9.50 40.43
C LYS A 781 -13.51 -8.88 41.78
N ASP A 782 -13.77 -9.64 42.83
CA ASP A 782 -13.38 -9.26 44.19
C ASP A 782 -11.85 -9.27 44.30
N ALA A 783 -11.27 -8.21 44.85
CA ALA A 783 -9.83 -7.99 44.88
C ALA A 783 -9.07 -8.97 45.79
N ILE A 784 -9.75 -9.66 46.70
CA ILE A 784 -9.14 -10.59 47.66
C ILE A 784 -9.34 -12.03 47.20
N THR A 785 -10.56 -12.39 46.82
CA THR A 785 -10.99 -13.76 46.52
C THR A 785 -10.97 -14.09 45.03
N PHE A 786 -10.85 -13.09 44.16
CA PHE A 786 -10.95 -13.21 42.69
C PHE A 786 -12.27 -13.80 42.18
N VAL A 787 -13.30 -13.86 43.04
CA VAL A 787 -14.64 -14.32 42.67
C VAL A 787 -15.32 -13.26 41.80
N ALA A 788 -16.08 -13.72 40.79
CA ALA A 788 -16.85 -12.86 39.90
C ALA A 788 -17.92 -12.06 40.66
N ILE A 789 -18.03 -10.77 40.32
CA ILE A 789 -19.03 -9.87 40.92
C ILE A 789 -20.16 -9.66 39.93
N GLU A 790 -21.29 -10.33 40.16
CA GLU A 790 -22.54 -10.09 39.45
C GLU A 790 -23.15 -8.72 39.83
N ASN A 791 -23.91 -8.12 38.90
CA ASN A 791 -24.66 -6.88 39.10
C ASN A 791 -23.80 -5.66 39.45
N ALA A 792 -22.52 -5.66 39.09
CA ALA A 792 -21.67 -4.47 39.14
C ALA A 792 -22.00 -3.57 37.93
N ARG A 793 -22.32 -2.30 38.19
CA ARG A 793 -22.64 -1.33 37.15
C ARG A 793 -21.38 -0.81 36.49
N VAL A 794 -21.30 -0.96 35.18
CA VAL A 794 -20.23 -0.44 34.32
C VAL A 794 -20.69 0.85 33.67
N PHE A 795 -19.81 1.84 33.60
CA PHE A 795 -19.99 3.09 32.86
C PHE A 795 -18.65 3.47 32.22
N LEU A 796 -18.53 3.31 30.90
CA LEU A 796 -17.29 3.51 30.15
C LEU A 796 -17.51 4.54 29.04
N GLU A 797 -16.65 5.54 28.99
CA GLU A 797 -16.70 6.66 28.05
C GLU A 797 -15.46 6.67 27.15
N ALA A 798 -15.58 7.33 26.00
CA ALA A 798 -14.42 7.68 25.18
C ALA A 798 -13.52 8.65 25.96
N ASP A 799 -12.20 8.45 25.81
CA ASP A 799 -11.18 9.38 26.28
C ASP A 799 -10.49 10.06 25.07
N THR A 800 -9.76 11.13 25.36
CA THR A 800 -9.04 11.94 24.37
C THR A 800 -8.04 11.11 23.56
N GLY A 801 -7.89 11.44 22.26
CA GLY A 801 -6.93 10.80 21.36
C GLY A 801 -7.50 9.71 20.44
N GLY A 802 -8.81 9.45 20.49
CA GLY A 802 -9.52 8.57 19.55
C GLY A 802 -10.41 9.32 18.56
N ALA A 803 -11.20 8.56 17.78
CA ALA A 803 -12.11 9.08 16.76
C ALA A 803 -13.51 9.47 17.29
N LEU A 804 -13.85 9.06 18.52
CA LEU A 804 -15.10 9.40 19.18
C LEU A 804 -14.90 10.58 20.15
N PRO A 805 -15.95 11.42 20.35
CA PRO A 805 -15.84 12.66 21.11
C PRO A 805 -15.58 12.38 22.58
N ALA A 806 -14.64 13.12 23.16
CA ALA A 806 -14.32 13.13 24.59
C ALA A 806 -14.29 14.58 25.09
N GLU A 807 -15.28 14.94 25.92
CA GLU A 807 -15.51 16.31 26.41
C GLU A 807 -15.53 17.41 25.31
N GLU A 808 -15.91 17.05 24.08
CA GLU A 808 -15.94 17.99 22.95
C GLU A 808 -17.08 18.99 23.08
N SER A 809 -16.84 20.23 22.66
CA SER A 809 -17.86 21.29 22.72
C SER A 809 -18.95 21.09 21.67
N VAL A 810 -20.21 21.23 22.11
CA VAL A 810 -21.38 21.18 21.22
C VAL A 810 -21.77 22.60 20.81
N THR A 811 -22.01 22.82 19.51
CA THR A 811 -22.29 24.16 18.98
C THR A 811 -23.66 24.66 19.40
N THR A 812 -24.72 23.85 19.22
CA THR A 812 -26.08 24.16 19.66
C THR A 812 -26.87 22.89 19.94
N ILE A 813 -27.85 22.95 20.84
CA ILE A 813 -28.92 21.96 20.95
C ILE A 813 -30.26 22.68 20.82
N THR A 814 -31.09 22.25 19.87
CA THR A 814 -32.45 22.78 19.68
C THR A 814 -33.47 21.69 19.90
N ARG A 815 -34.72 22.03 20.24
CA ARG A 815 -35.79 21.05 20.47
C ARG A 815 -37.02 21.32 19.61
N SER A 816 -37.58 20.24 19.04
CA SER A 816 -38.91 20.21 18.42
C SER A 816 -39.69 19.00 18.96
N GLY A 817 -40.82 19.23 19.65
CA GLY A 817 -41.52 18.15 20.34
C GLY A 817 -40.60 17.44 21.35
N SER A 818 -40.62 16.12 21.41
CA SER A 818 -39.70 15.36 22.30
C SER A 818 -38.28 15.21 21.74
N THR A 819 -37.98 15.74 20.56
CA THR A 819 -36.69 15.53 19.88
C THR A 819 -35.76 16.71 20.11
N ALA A 820 -34.58 16.45 20.66
CA ALA A 820 -33.45 17.37 20.69
C ALA A 820 -32.53 17.10 19.49
N SER A 821 -32.20 18.13 18.73
CA SER A 821 -31.26 18.09 17.62
C SER A 821 -29.98 18.81 18.00
N VAL A 822 -28.86 18.08 17.92
CA VAL A 822 -27.53 18.53 18.32
C VAL A 822 -26.71 18.86 17.09
N ALA A 823 -26.11 20.06 17.04
CA ALA A 823 -25.09 20.41 16.07
C ALA A 823 -23.70 20.18 16.70
N HIS A 824 -22.95 19.21 16.17
CA HIS A 824 -21.66 18.76 16.71
C HIS A 824 -20.75 18.39 15.53
N THR A 825 -19.74 19.20 15.24
CA THR A 825 -18.96 19.05 14.00
C THR A 825 -18.06 17.81 14.04
N ALA A 826 -18.11 16.98 12.99
CA ALA A 826 -17.23 15.83 12.77
C ALA A 826 -17.14 14.84 13.95
N HIS A 827 -18.26 14.62 14.64
CA HIS A 827 -18.30 13.86 15.91
C HIS A 827 -18.01 12.35 15.77
N GLY A 828 -17.81 11.79 14.58
CA GLY A 828 -17.41 10.38 14.40
C GLY A 828 -18.39 9.28 14.89
N MET A 829 -19.55 9.65 15.43
CA MET A 829 -20.56 8.73 15.99
C MET A 829 -21.53 8.19 14.94
N SER A 830 -22.13 7.04 15.22
CA SER A 830 -23.15 6.35 14.40
C SER A 830 -24.53 6.33 15.08
N ALA A 831 -25.59 6.19 14.28
CA ALA A 831 -26.94 5.98 14.81
C ALA A 831 -27.02 4.74 15.72
N GLY A 832 -27.71 4.86 16.85
CA GLY A 832 -27.81 3.81 17.88
C GLY A 832 -26.72 3.86 18.96
N GLN A 833 -25.63 4.63 18.75
CA GLN A 833 -24.65 4.88 19.80
C GLN A 833 -25.24 5.75 20.92
N LYS A 834 -24.54 5.82 22.05
CA LYS A 834 -24.94 6.64 23.19
C LYS A 834 -23.99 7.82 23.34
N VAL A 835 -24.53 8.98 23.68
CA VAL A 835 -23.77 10.19 24.00
C VAL A 835 -24.10 10.64 25.42
N VAL A 836 -23.10 11.12 26.15
CA VAL A 836 -23.28 11.83 27.41
C VAL A 836 -23.17 13.33 27.16
N ILE A 837 -24.25 14.05 27.42
CA ILE A 837 -24.29 15.52 27.36
C ILE A 837 -24.14 16.06 28.78
N ARG A 838 -23.26 17.05 28.93
CA ARG A 838 -22.99 17.76 30.19
C ARG A 838 -22.95 19.26 29.97
N GLY A 839 -23.21 20.04 31.02
CA GLY A 839 -22.97 21.49 31.03
C GLY A 839 -24.09 22.35 30.44
N ALA A 840 -25.23 21.77 30.06
CA ALA A 840 -26.44 22.55 29.76
C ALA A 840 -27.06 23.09 31.05
N VAL A 841 -27.58 24.33 31.01
CA VAL A 841 -28.29 24.95 32.14
C VAL A 841 -29.67 24.32 32.32
N GLU A 842 -30.36 24.02 31.22
CA GLU A 842 -31.60 23.27 31.22
C GLU A 842 -31.30 21.79 31.42
N TYR A 843 -31.50 21.31 32.65
CA TYR A 843 -31.00 20.01 33.12
C TYR A 843 -31.52 18.81 32.31
N GLU A 844 -32.67 18.94 31.66
CA GLU A 844 -33.27 17.90 30.82
C GLU A 844 -32.37 17.51 29.65
N TYR A 845 -31.52 18.42 29.13
CA TYR A 845 -30.56 18.10 28.08
C TYR A 845 -29.31 17.36 28.58
N ASN A 846 -29.08 17.31 29.90
CA ASN A 846 -27.92 16.61 30.46
C ASN A 846 -28.26 15.14 30.74
N GLY A 847 -27.35 14.24 30.40
CA GLY A 847 -27.53 12.81 30.63
C GLY A 847 -26.94 11.95 29.52
N ALA A 848 -27.16 10.63 29.64
CA ALA A 848 -26.79 9.65 28.62
C ALA A 848 -28.01 9.36 27.73
N PHE A 849 -27.85 9.55 26.42
CA PHE A 849 -28.93 9.39 25.45
C PHE A 849 -28.49 8.50 24.28
N VAL A 850 -29.40 7.66 23.79
CA VAL A 850 -29.23 6.96 22.52
C VAL A 850 -29.50 7.95 21.38
N ILE A 851 -28.61 8.01 20.40
CA ILE A 851 -28.70 8.95 19.29
C ILE A 851 -29.33 8.33 18.04
N SER A 852 -30.03 9.15 17.25
CA SER A 852 -30.65 8.79 15.97
C SER A 852 -30.44 9.92 14.93
N ASN A 853 -30.89 9.71 13.69
CA ASN A 853 -30.76 10.70 12.59
C ASN A 853 -29.35 11.29 12.43
N VAL A 854 -28.34 10.43 12.59
CA VAL A 854 -26.95 10.85 12.67
C VAL A 854 -26.42 11.21 11.28
N THR A 855 -25.75 12.35 11.20
CA THR A 855 -24.98 12.82 10.04
C THR A 855 -23.52 13.03 10.47
N THR A 856 -22.66 13.54 9.61
CA THR A 856 -21.27 13.89 10.02
C THR A 856 -21.21 14.99 11.09
N ASN A 857 -22.22 15.87 11.14
CA ASN A 857 -22.15 17.11 11.92
C ASN A 857 -23.35 17.31 12.87
N ALA A 858 -24.21 16.30 13.02
CA ALA A 858 -25.43 16.42 13.81
C ALA A 858 -26.01 15.05 14.15
N TYR A 859 -26.74 15.01 15.26
CA TYR A 859 -27.53 13.86 15.67
C TYR A 859 -28.72 14.30 16.53
N ASP A 860 -29.73 13.43 16.63
CA ASP A 860 -30.92 13.64 17.44
C ASP A 860 -30.95 12.72 18.67
N TYR A 861 -31.61 13.15 19.74
CA TYR A 861 -32.01 12.27 20.84
C TYR A 861 -33.35 12.68 21.45
N THR A 862 -33.97 11.79 22.23
CA THR A 862 -35.29 12.03 22.83
C THR A 862 -35.16 12.59 24.25
N LEU A 863 -35.94 13.64 24.55
CA LEU A 863 -36.07 14.29 25.84
C LEU A 863 -37.41 13.97 26.51
N THR A 864 -37.43 14.06 27.84
CA THR A 864 -38.66 14.18 28.63
C THR A 864 -38.88 15.63 29.05
N GLY A 865 -40.12 16.13 28.94
CA GLY A 865 -40.48 17.49 29.38
C GLY A 865 -40.46 18.55 28.26
N THR A 866 -40.46 19.82 28.66
CA THR A 866 -40.51 20.97 27.75
C THR A 866 -39.48 22.04 28.13
N PRO A 867 -38.17 21.72 28.15
CA PRO A 867 -37.14 22.71 28.44
C PRO A 867 -37.12 23.81 27.38
N THR A 868 -36.51 24.94 27.76
CA THR A 868 -36.34 26.11 26.86
C THR A 868 -35.33 25.77 25.76
N THR A 869 -35.56 26.25 24.54
CA THR A 869 -34.72 25.96 23.36
C THR A 869 -34.36 27.27 22.64
N PRO A 870 -33.12 27.45 22.15
CA PRO A 870 -31.96 26.53 22.26
C PRO A 870 -31.46 26.35 23.70
N ALA A 871 -30.82 25.22 23.98
CA ALA A 871 -30.15 24.98 25.27
C ALA A 871 -29.01 25.99 25.50
N THR A 872 -28.81 26.41 26.75
CA THR A 872 -27.75 27.36 27.14
C THR A 872 -26.70 26.69 28.04
N GLY A 873 -25.52 27.29 28.17
CA GLY A 873 -24.42 26.77 29.01
C GLY A 873 -23.14 26.45 28.23
N THR A 874 -22.16 25.86 28.92
CA THR A 874 -20.93 25.34 28.31
C THR A 874 -21.13 23.84 28.08
N ILE A 875 -21.75 23.51 26.95
CA ILE A 875 -22.22 22.16 26.68
C ILE A 875 -21.10 21.32 26.07
N THR A 876 -20.85 20.16 26.65
CA THR A 876 -19.89 19.17 26.14
C THR A 876 -20.58 17.84 25.84
N ALA A 877 -20.09 17.13 24.83
CA ALA A 877 -20.52 15.78 24.46
C ALA A 877 -19.35 14.79 24.64
N THR A 878 -19.67 13.59 25.12
CA THR A 878 -18.73 12.48 25.22
C THR A 878 -19.41 11.20 24.75
N ALA A 879 -18.77 10.41 23.89
CA ALA A 879 -19.33 9.14 23.48
C ALA A 879 -19.35 8.16 24.65
N LEU A 880 -20.51 7.56 24.91
CA LEU A 880 -20.68 6.52 25.92
C LEU A 880 -20.50 5.16 25.24
N ILE A 881 -19.42 4.48 25.61
CA ILE A 881 -18.99 3.23 24.98
C ILE A 881 -19.82 2.06 25.48
N MET A 882 -20.03 1.96 26.79
CA MET A 882 -20.86 0.91 27.37
C MET A 882 -21.47 1.36 28.70
N THR A 883 -22.68 0.91 28.96
CA THR A 883 -23.35 1.13 30.25
C THR A 883 -24.30 -0.02 30.54
N GLY A 884 -24.13 -0.67 31.68
CA GLY A 884 -24.95 -1.83 32.05
C GLY A 884 -24.51 -2.47 33.36
N VAL A 885 -24.92 -3.70 33.59
CA VAL A 885 -24.55 -4.48 34.78
C VAL A 885 -23.92 -5.80 34.38
N THR A 886 -22.92 -6.25 35.14
CA THR A 886 -22.27 -7.54 34.94
C THR A 886 -23.21 -8.72 35.19
N ASN A 887 -23.06 -9.78 34.39
CA ASN A 887 -23.79 -11.04 34.54
C ASN A 887 -23.23 -11.90 35.70
N ALA A 888 -23.77 -13.11 35.88
CA ALA A 888 -23.34 -14.06 36.93
C ALA A 888 -21.84 -14.44 36.87
N SER A 889 -21.23 -14.35 35.70
CA SER A 889 -19.78 -14.55 35.49
C SER A 889 -18.96 -13.30 35.76
N GLY A 890 -19.60 -12.20 36.20
CA GLY A 890 -18.95 -10.93 36.47
C GLY A 890 -18.63 -10.12 35.22
N VAL A 891 -19.17 -10.49 34.06
CA VAL A 891 -18.83 -9.87 32.76
C VAL A 891 -19.98 -9.02 32.25
N TYR A 892 -19.67 -7.84 31.72
CA TYR A 892 -20.55 -7.07 30.85
C TYR A 892 -19.85 -6.84 29.52
N SER A 893 -20.53 -7.14 28.41
CA SER A 893 -19.96 -7.03 27.06
C SER A 893 -20.93 -6.34 26.11
N GLU A 894 -20.40 -5.46 25.26
CA GLU A 894 -21.12 -4.84 24.15
C GLU A 894 -20.28 -4.94 22.87
N SER A 895 -20.94 -4.94 21.71
CA SER A 895 -20.27 -4.77 20.42
C SER A 895 -20.15 -3.28 20.12
N LEU A 896 -18.93 -2.83 19.79
CA LEU A 896 -18.64 -1.45 19.46
C LEU A 896 -18.16 -1.32 18.02
N GLU A 897 -18.70 -0.33 17.32
CA GLU A 897 -18.18 0.12 16.03
C GLU A 897 -16.93 0.99 16.25
N ILE A 898 -15.82 0.65 15.59
CA ILE A 898 -14.60 1.45 15.63
C ILE A 898 -14.10 1.77 14.22
N SER A 899 -13.56 2.98 14.07
CA SER A 899 -12.86 3.46 12.87
C SER A 899 -11.34 3.52 13.06
N GLY A 900 -10.86 3.21 14.27
CA GLY A 900 -9.46 3.21 14.69
C GLY A 900 -9.37 2.88 16.18
N ASP A 901 -8.15 2.90 16.74
CA ASP A 901 -7.95 2.71 18.17
C ASP A 901 -8.64 3.83 18.96
N GLN A 902 -9.38 3.45 20.01
CA GLN A 902 -10.16 4.39 20.83
C GLN A 902 -9.76 4.27 22.30
N PRO A 903 -9.04 5.25 22.86
CA PRO A 903 -8.83 5.37 24.30
C PRO A 903 -10.16 5.49 25.04
N VAL A 904 -10.24 4.88 26.22
CA VAL A 904 -11.44 4.86 27.06
C VAL A 904 -11.12 5.03 28.53
N PHE A 905 -12.02 5.72 29.22
CA PHE A 905 -11.99 5.93 30.66
C PHE A 905 -13.37 5.64 31.24
N GLY A 906 -13.42 5.00 32.41
CA GLY A 906 -14.69 4.61 33.00
C GLY A 906 -14.62 4.25 34.46
N LYS A 907 -15.78 3.89 34.99
CA LYS A 907 -15.97 3.48 36.37
C LYS A 907 -16.83 2.23 36.42
N ILE A 908 -16.57 1.41 37.43
CA ILE A 908 -17.39 0.26 37.77
C ILE A 908 -17.73 0.28 39.27
N ARG A 909 -18.99 0.01 39.61
CA ARG A 909 -19.46 0.12 41.00
C ARG A 909 -20.56 -0.89 41.29
N ARG A 910 -20.53 -1.50 42.48
CA ARG A 910 -21.64 -2.28 43.05
C ARG A 910 -22.05 -1.72 44.41
N ALA A 911 -23.27 -1.18 44.52
CA ALA A 911 -23.70 -0.45 45.73
C ALA A 911 -25.14 -0.71 46.20
N SER A 912 -25.89 -1.59 45.53
CA SER A 912 -27.34 -1.77 45.79
C SER A 912 -27.71 -3.06 46.52
N THR A 913 -27.10 -4.21 46.18
CA THR A 913 -27.56 -5.53 46.64
C THR A 913 -26.38 -6.49 46.85
N GLY A 914 -26.34 -7.15 48.01
CA GLY A 914 -25.21 -7.99 48.46
C GLY A 914 -24.02 -7.17 48.97
N THR A 915 -22.84 -7.78 48.99
CA THR A 915 -21.57 -7.10 49.33
C THR A 915 -21.38 -5.87 48.45
N LYS A 916 -21.14 -4.73 49.08
CA LYS A 916 -20.85 -3.48 48.39
C LYS A 916 -19.37 -3.39 48.10
N TYR A 917 -19.04 -2.68 47.02
CA TYR A 917 -17.67 -2.50 46.59
C TYR A 917 -17.39 -1.03 46.32
N GLN A 918 -16.16 -0.63 46.64
CA GLN A 918 -15.65 0.68 46.26
C GLN A 918 -15.66 0.82 44.73
N THR A 919 -15.76 2.06 44.26
CA THR A 919 -15.78 2.31 42.82
C THR A 919 -14.39 2.01 42.23
N GLY A 920 -14.33 1.08 41.29
CA GLY A 920 -13.14 0.80 40.49
C GLY A 920 -13.07 1.72 39.28
N THR A 921 -11.85 1.97 38.82
CA THR A 921 -11.56 2.73 37.60
C THR A 921 -11.25 1.78 36.46
N ILE A 922 -11.78 2.08 35.28
CA ILE A 922 -11.47 1.39 34.04
C ILE A 922 -10.66 2.35 33.17
N VAL A 923 -9.51 1.88 32.66
CA VAL A 923 -8.69 2.61 31.69
C VAL A 923 -8.21 1.60 30.66
N GLY A 924 -8.22 1.98 29.38
CA GLY A 924 -7.69 1.13 28.31
C GLY A 924 -7.82 1.79 26.94
N THR A 925 -7.44 1.03 25.92
CA THR A 925 -7.65 1.40 24.52
C THR A 925 -8.35 0.25 23.83
N ILE A 926 -9.46 0.55 23.16
CA ILE A 926 -10.16 -0.40 22.31
C ILE A 926 -9.40 -0.46 21.00
N THR A 927 -8.95 -1.65 20.62
CA THR A 927 -8.19 -1.88 19.38
C THR A 927 -9.02 -2.67 18.38
N SER A 928 -8.44 -3.00 17.22
CA SER A 928 -9.02 -3.93 16.24
C SER A 928 -9.37 -5.32 16.79
N THR A 929 -8.81 -5.71 17.94
CA THR A 929 -9.13 -6.96 18.65
C THR A 929 -10.22 -6.80 19.72
N GLY A 930 -10.66 -5.56 19.96
CA GLY A 930 -11.56 -5.20 21.05
C GLY A 930 -10.84 -4.71 22.30
N LEU A 931 -11.55 -4.81 23.43
CA LEU A 931 -11.03 -4.54 24.77
C LEU A 931 -11.58 -5.61 25.71
N ASP A 932 -10.72 -6.28 26.45
CA ASP A 932 -11.11 -7.13 27.58
C ASP A 932 -10.42 -6.64 28.85
N ASN A 933 -11.17 -5.92 29.69
CA ASN A 933 -10.65 -5.32 30.91
C ASN A 933 -11.14 -6.06 32.14
N THR A 934 -10.24 -6.52 33.01
CA THR A 934 -10.61 -7.01 34.34
C THR A 934 -10.32 -5.93 35.39
N THR A 935 -11.35 -5.47 36.09
CA THR A 935 -11.22 -4.55 37.22
C THR A 935 -11.43 -5.31 38.54
N LEU A 936 -10.44 -5.22 39.43
CA LEU A 936 -10.54 -5.74 40.79
C LEU A 936 -11.20 -4.72 41.70
N LEU A 937 -12.24 -5.11 42.42
CA LEU A 937 -12.99 -4.25 43.32
C LEU A 937 -12.76 -4.65 44.77
N ILE A 938 -12.51 -3.67 45.61
CA ILE A 938 -12.33 -3.85 47.06
C ILE A 938 -13.71 -3.76 47.73
N PRO A 939 -14.08 -4.72 48.59
CA PRO A 939 -15.28 -4.62 49.41
C PRO A 939 -15.31 -3.29 50.19
N ASP A 940 -16.48 -2.65 50.24
CA ASP A 940 -16.71 -1.38 50.94
C ASP A 940 -17.30 -1.60 52.35
N GLU A 941 -17.08 -2.81 52.90
CA GLU A 941 -17.58 -3.28 54.19
C GLU A 941 -16.50 -4.02 54.97
#